data_AF-A0A8T2GE34-F1
#
_entry.id   AF-A0A8T2GE34-F1
#
_cell.length_a   1.000
_cell.length_b   1.000
_cell.length_c   1.000
_cell.angle_alpha   90.00
_cell.angle_beta   90.00
_cell.angle_gamma   90.00
#
_symmetry.space_group_name_H-M   'P 1'
#
loop_
_entity.id
_entity.type
_entity.pdbx_description
1 polymer ?
#
loop_
_entity_poly.entity_id
_entity_poly.type
_entity_poly.pdbx_seq_one_letter_code
_entity_poly.pdbx_strand_id
1 'polypeptide(L)'
;MFLFSSHVFQLVTTKDYRRYLLIQRGWIIALIMFMSVFEIAFCQNQTPEPESTQVLQLHYQDRYVVMENRFLQLTLSNPEGFVTGIQYNGIDNVLAYYTNKEYDRGYWDVVWNFPGKKAKKTKGTLDRIEATKMEVITQNDEKIELSFSRTWNTSSTTAVPVNIDKRFVMLRNSSGFYSYAIFERLQGWPAVELDNMRLVFKLNKKKFHYMAISDDRQRSMPVPDDRVPPRGQPLAYPEAVQLLDPIEPEFKGEVDDKYEYSMESKDIKVHGWISTNDSVGFWQITPSNEFRSAGPLKQFLGSHVGPTNLAVFHSTHYVGADLIMSFKNGEAWKKVFGPVFIYLNSFPKGVDPLLLWHEAKNQTKIEEDKWPYNFTASDDFPASDQRGSISGRLLVRDRFISSEDIPANGSYVGLAAPGDVGSWQRECKGYQFWSKADENGSFSINNVRSGRYNLYAFAPGFIGDYHNDTIFDISPGSKISLGDLVYEPPRDGSTLWEIGVPDRSAAEFHIPDPNPSFVNKLYLNHSDKFRQYGLWERYSELYPDEDMVYNVDVDDYSKNWFFMQVTRKEANGGYKGTTWQIRFQFDDKMKNVTGNFKLRIALATSNVAELQVRVNDLSADPPLFRTEQIGRDNTIARHGIHGLYWLYSVNVPAASLHVGNNTIYLTQALATSPFQGLMYDYIRLEYPDSINYITRS
;
A
#
# COMPACT_ATOMS: atom_id res chain seq x y z
N MET A 1 40.00 -17.19 9.13
CA MET A 1 41.05 -17.97 9.80
C MET A 1 41.04 -17.56 11.27
N PHE A 2 40.79 -18.51 12.16
CA PHE A 2 40.56 -18.36 13.60
C PHE A 2 41.74 -17.70 14.34
N LEU A 3 41.47 -16.82 15.33
CA LEU A 3 41.73 -17.06 16.78
C LEU A 3 41.38 -15.83 17.65
N PHE A 4 40.23 -15.97 18.33
CA PHE A 4 39.81 -15.56 19.69
C PHE A 4 40.75 -14.69 20.54
N SER A 5 40.33 -13.52 21.04
CA SER A 5 39.36 -13.21 22.12
C SER A 5 40.00 -13.13 23.52
N SER A 6 39.87 -11.97 24.16
CA SER A 6 39.26 -11.77 25.49
C SER A 6 39.76 -10.46 26.12
N HIS A 7 38.92 -9.41 26.12
CA HIS A 7 39.08 -8.22 26.97
C HIS A 7 37.69 -7.90 27.51
N VAL A 8 37.40 -8.33 28.74
CA VAL A 8 37.69 -7.60 29.99
C VAL A 8 36.68 -6.46 30.18
N PHE A 9 35.61 -6.84 30.87
CA PHE A 9 34.74 -5.97 31.64
C PHE A 9 35.54 -5.42 32.84
N GLN A 10 35.37 -4.12 33.10
CA GLN A 10 35.65 -3.38 34.35
C GLN A 10 37.12 -3.13 34.79
N LEU A 11 37.54 -1.86 34.70
CA LEU A 11 37.62 -0.92 35.83
C LEU A 11 37.96 0.49 35.28
N VAL A 12 37.05 1.48 35.38
CA VAL A 12 37.05 2.56 36.40
C VAL A 12 38.02 3.73 36.10
N THR A 13 37.40 4.85 35.72
CA THR A 13 37.72 6.24 36.04
C THR A 13 39.11 6.81 35.72
N THR A 14 39.13 7.78 34.81
CA THR A 14 39.80 9.08 35.05
C THR A 14 39.10 10.18 34.23
N LYS A 15 38.89 11.32 34.88
CA LYS A 15 38.36 12.56 34.30
C LYS A 15 39.39 13.13 33.31
N ASP A 16 39.44 12.63 32.09
CA ASP A 16 40.03 13.38 30.95
C ASP A 16 39.51 12.95 29.57
N TYR A 17 38.70 11.90 29.48
CA TYR A 17 38.11 11.45 28.21
C TYR A 17 36.85 12.22 27.77
N ARG A 18 36.30 13.10 28.63
CA ARG A 18 35.11 13.92 28.28
C ARG A 18 35.45 15.17 27.47
N ARG A 19 36.69 15.68 27.50
CA ARG A 19 37.09 16.83 26.67
C ARG A 19 37.38 16.42 25.21
N TYR A 20 37.85 15.20 24.97
CA TYR A 20 38.20 14.74 23.62
C TYR A 20 36.95 14.35 22.78
N LEU A 21 35.92 13.79 23.42
CA LEU A 21 34.64 13.43 22.77
C LEU A 21 33.74 14.64 22.46
N LEU A 22 33.84 15.72 23.24
CA LEU A 22 33.13 16.98 22.96
C LEU A 22 33.75 17.75 21.79
N ILE A 23 35.08 17.66 21.61
CA ILE A 23 35.78 18.29 20.49
C ILE A 23 35.44 17.55 19.18
N GLN A 24 35.46 16.21 19.13
CA GLN A 24 35.12 15.47 17.91
C GLN A 24 33.64 15.58 17.49
N ARG A 25 32.69 15.62 18.43
CA ARG A 25 31.28 15.92 18.09
C ARG A 25 31.10 17.36 17.60
N GLY A 26 31.86 18.31 18.16
CA GLY A 26 31.89 19.69 17.68
C GLY A 26 32.40 19.81 16.25
N TRP A 27 33.45 19.07 15.88
CA TRP A 27 33.97 19.06 14.50
C TRP A 27 33.03 18.37 13.51
N ILE A 28 32.36 17.29 13.89
CA ILE A 28 31.39 16.60 13.02
C ILE A 28 30.12 17.44 12.84
N ILE A 29 29.61 18.07 13.90
CA ILE A 29 28.47 19.00 13.81
C ILE A 29 28.87 20.26 13.05
N ALA A 30 30.08 20.77 13.24
CA ALA A 30 30.60 21.88 12.45
C ALA A 30 30.80 21.48 10.98
N LEU A 31 31.24 20.26 10.67
CA LEU A 31 31.37 19.75 9.30
C LEU A 31 30.00 19.55 8.64
N ILE A 32 29.01 19.04 9.38
CA ILE A 32 27.62 18.92 8.90
C ILE A 32 27.01 20.30 8.70
N MET A 33 27.23 21.25 9.61
CA MET A 33 26.82 22.65 9.44
C MET A 33 27.58 23.34 8.31
N PHE A 34 28.86 23.04 8.10
CA PHE A 34 29.66 23.62 7.01
C PHE A 34 29.27 23.03 5.65
N MET A 35 28.92 21.74 5.59
CA MET A 35 28.34 21.08 4.41
C MET A 35 26.93 21.59 4.10
N SER A 36 26.09 21.81 5.11
CA SER A 36 24.75 22.39 4.91
C SER A 36 24.81 23.88 4.57
N VAL A 37 25.79 24.63 5.09
CA VAL A 37 26.07 26.01 4.63
C VAL A 37 26.67 26.01 3.22
N PHE A 38 27.43 24.99 2.82
CA PHE A 38 27.89 24.82 1.43
C PHE A 38 26.76 24.44 0.47
N GLU A 39 25.82 23.58 0.89
CA GLU A 39 24.60 23.27 0.10
C GLU A 39 23.69 24.50 0.00
N ILE A 40 23.55 25.29 1.07
CA ILE A 40 22.82 26.57 1.03
C ILE A 40 23.57 27.58 0.14
N ALA A 41 24.90 27.63 0.18
CA ALA A 41 25.69 28.52 -0.67
C ALA A 41 25.69 28.07 -2.15
N PHE A 42 25.59 26.78 -2.47
CA PHE A 42 25.38 26.30 -3.83
C PHE A 42 23.94 26.54 -4.32
N CYS A 43 22.94 26.49 -3.44
CA CYS A 43 21.58 26.93 -3.70
C CYS A 43 21.46 28.47 -3.85
N GLN A 44 22.35 29.25 -3.23
CA GLN A 44 22.32 30.72 -3.24
C GLN A 44 23.29 31.37 -4.24
N ASN A 45 24.27 30.64 -4.79
CA ASN A 45 25.19 31.12 -5.83
C ASN A 45 24.84 30.66 -7.25
N GLN A 46 23.63 30.15 -7.47
CA GLN A 46 23.02 30.39 -8.78
C GLN A 46 22.73 31.89 -8.84
N THR A 47 23.58 32.64 -9.54
CA THR A 47 23.14 33.91 -10.14
C THR A 47 21.71 33.72 -10.64
N PRO A 48 20.75 34.61 -10.31
CA PRO A 48 19.44 34.51 -10.91
C PRO A 48 19.67 34.45 -12.41
N GLU A 49 19.38 33.31 -13.03
CA GLU A 49 19.21 33.30 -14.47
C GLU A 49 18.22 34.45 -14.76
N PRO A 50 18.51 35.32 -15.73
CA PRO A 50 17.61 36.41 -16.06
C PRO A 50 16.20 35.82 -16.17
N GLU A 51 15.23 36.40 -15.46
CA GLU A 51 13.83 35.96 -15.49
C GLU A 51 13.47 35.65 -16.94
N SER A 52 13.37 34.36 -17.24
CA SER A 52 13.09 33.94 -18.61
C SER A 52 11.74 34.54 -18.97
N THR A 53 11.76 35.36 -20.02
CA THR A 53 10.57 36.00 -20.61
C THR A 53 9.69 34.99 -21.33
N GLN A 54 9.99 33.68 -21.26
CA GLN A 54 9.18 32.65 -21.89
C GLN A 54 7.89 32.46 -21.09
N VAL A 55 6.83 33.08 -21.62
CA VAL A 55 5.45 32.98 -21.15
C VAL A 55 4.96 31.54 -21.37
N LEU A 56 4.05 31.07 -20.50
CA LEU A 56 3.28 29.85 -20.75
C LEU A 56 2.60 29.92 -22.13
N GLN A 57 2.78 28.89 -22.95
CA GLN A 57 2.20 28.85 -24.30
C GLN A 57 1.19 27.73 -24.42
N LEU A 58 0.10 28.02 -25.14
CA LEU A 58 -0.92 27.07 -25.52
C LEU A 58 -1.06 27.07 -27.04
N HIS A 59 -0.66 25.99 -27.69
CA HIS A 59 -0.71 25.85 -29.14
C HIS A 59 -1.81 24.90 -29.56
N TYR A 60 -2.59 25.29 -30.57
CA TYR A 60 -3.60 24.44 -31.18
C TYR A 60 -3.05 23.84 -32.47
N GLN A 61 -3.16 22.52 -32.58
CA GLN A 61 -2.86 21.75 -33.77
C GLN A 61 -4.09 20.93 -34.14
N ASP A 62 -4.19 20.46 -35.38
CA ASP A 62 -5.40 19.82 -35.92
C ASP A 62 -6.00 18.76 -34.97
N ARG A 63 -5.18 17.83 -34.47
CA ARG A 63 -5.61 16.76 -33.56
C ARG A 63 -5.04 16.87 -32.14
N TYR A 64 -4.37 17.97 -31.83
CA TYR A 64 -3.64 18.10 -30.57
C TYR A 64 -3.75 19.51 -29.98
N VAL A 65 -3.62 19.58 -28.66
CA VAL A 65 -3.33 20.83 -27.95
C VAL A 65 -2.04 20.64 -27.17
N VAL A 66 -1.20 21.67 -27.19
CA VAL A 66 0.15 21.63 -26.62
C VAL A 66 0.27 22.71 -25.57
N MET A 67 0.56 22.30 -24.33
CA MET A 67 0.95 23.22 -23.25
C MET A 67 2.46 23.26 -23.14
N GLU A 68 3.04 24.44 -23.02
CA GLU A 68 4.49 24.62 -22.94
C GLU A 68 4.87 25.63 -21.87
N ASN A 69 5.90 25.28 -21.08
CA ASN A 69 6.61 26.19 -20.20
C ASN A 69 8.11 26.10 -20.50
N ARG A 70 8.95 26.82 -19.74
CA ARG A 70 10.41 26.82 -19.97
C ARG A 70 11.10 25.46 -19.81
N PHE A 71 10.43 24.47 -19.20
CA PHE A 71 11.01 23.17 -18.86
C PHE A 71 10.55 22.05 -19.78
N LEU A 72 9.25 22.00 -20.11
CA LEU A 72 8.68 20.92 -20.90
C LEU A 72 7.58 21.39 -21.85
N GLN A 73 7.35 20.56 -22.86
CA GLN A 73 6.18 20.63 -23.73
C GLN A 73 5.32 19.37 -23.51
N LEU A 74 4.02 19.57 -23.28
CA LEU A 74 3.03 18.52 -23.05
C LEU A 74 2.01 18.52 -24.19
N THR A 75 1.96 17.43 -24.95
CA THR A 75 1.04 17.25 -26.09
C THR A 75 -0.12 16.35 -25.68
N LEU A 76 -1.33 16.86 -25.85
CA LEU A 76 -2.58 16.18 -25.53
C LEU A 76 -3.42 15.99 -26.80
N SER A 77 -4.04 14.83 -26.98
CA SER A 77 -5.00 14.63 -28.08
C SER A 77 -6.26 15.46 -27.85
N ASN A 78 -6.84 15.99 -28.93
CA ASN A 78 -8.03 16.84 -28.90
C ASN A 78 -9.15 16.23 -29.78
N PRO A 79 -10.33 15.91 -29.21
CA PRO A 79 -10.78 16.20 -27.84
C PRO A 79 -10.55 15.07 -26.82
N GLU A 80 -9.88 13.97 -27.17
CA GLU A 80 -9.91 12.76 -26.33
C GLU A 80 -9.11 12.89 -25.03
N GLY A 81 -8.14 13.81 -24.96
CA GLY A 81 -7.36 14.09 -23.75
C GLY A 81 -6.44 12.94 -23.35
N PHE A 82 -5.79 12.31 -24.32
CA PHE A 82 -4.65 11.42 -24.09
C PHE A 82 -3.35 12.20 -24.06
N VAL A 83 -2.41 11.83 -23.19
CA VAL A 83 -1.04 12.36 -23.24
C VAL A 83 -0.26 11.61 -24.32
N THR A 84 -0.07 12.27 -25.45
CA THR A 84 0.56 11.67 -26.63
C THR A 84 2.05 11.98 -26.74
N GLY A 85 2.51 13.05 -26.08
CA GLY A 85 3.93 13.39 -26.01
C GLY A 85 4.30 14.26 -24.82
N ILE A 86 5.52 14.06 -24.32
CA ILE A 86 6.17 14.96 -23.35
C ILE A 86 7.61 15.16 -23.83
N GLN A 87 7.94 16.37 -24.24
CA GLN A 87 9.29 16.77 -24.63
C GLN A 87 9.99 17.37 -23.41
N TYR A 88 11.20 16.90 -23.12
CA TYR A 88 11.96 17.35 -21.94
C TYR A 88 13.46 17.17 -22.13
N ASN A 89 14.26 18.18 -21.77
CA ASN A 89 15.72 18.14 -21.74
C ASN A 89 16.36 17.51 -23.01
N GLY A 90 15.92 17.96 -24.20
CA GLY A 90 16.42 17.45 -25.49
C GLY A 90 15.90 16.07 -25.91
N ILE A 91 15.05 15.42 -25.10
CA ILE A 91 14.31 14.22 -25.49
C ILE A 91 13.01 14.66 -26.18
N ASP A 92 12.88 14.34 -27.47
CA ASP A 92 11.68 14.67 -28.28
C ASP A 92 10.38 14.14 -27.68
N ASN A 93 10.40 12.91 -27.17
CA ASN A 93 9.26 12.32 -26.47
C ASN A 93 9.72 11.24 -25.48
N VAL A 94 9.46 11.46 -24.19
CA VAL A 94 9.78 10.50 -23.12
C VAL A 94 8.84 9.28 -23.12
N LEU A 95 7.70 9.35 -23.81
CA LEU A 95 6.68 8.28 -23.85
C LEU A 95 6.98 7.21 -24.91
N ALA A 96 6.29 6.07 -24.84
CA ALA A 96 6.45 4.92 -25.74
C ALA A 96 5.91 5.17 -27.18
N TYR A 97 6.55 6.05 -27.95
CA TYR A 97 5.96 6.54 -29.20
C TYR A 97 6.12 5.65 -30.44
N TYR A 98 7.10 4.76 -30.47
CA TYR A 98 7.37 3.87 -31.62
C TYR A 98 6.67 2.51 -31.56
N THR A 99 6.30 2.06 -30.37
CA THR A 99 5.78 0.69 -30.16
C THR A 99 4.29 0.67 -29.82
N ASN A 100 3.75 1.81 -29.39
CA ASN A 100 2.38 1.90 -28.89
C ASN A 100 1.57 2.86 -29.76
N LYS A 101 0.28 2.53 -29.90
CA LYS A 101 -0.71 3.49 -30.43
C LYS A 101 -0.74 4.72 -29.52
N GLU A 102 -1.06 5.88 -30.08
CA GLU A 102 -1.00 7.16 -29.34
C GLU A 102 -1.82 7.15 -28.05
N TYR A 103 -3.01 6.55 -28.09
CA TYR A 103 -3.91 6.38 -26.94
C TYR A 103 -3.38 5.44 -25.84
N ASP A 104 -2.25 4.76 -26.08
CA ASP A 104 -1.62 3.80 -25.17
C ASP A 104 -0.28 4.32 -24.61
N ARG A 105 -0.02 5.62 -24.73
CA ARG A 105 1.15 6.31 -24.18
C ARG A 105 0.87 6.83 -22.78
N GLY A 106 0.05 7.86 -22.64
CA GLY A 106 -0.44 8.34 -21.34
C GLY A 106 -1.96 8.52 -21.33
N TYR A 107 -2.66 7.92 -20.37
CA TYR A 107 -4.12 7.87 -20.36
C TYR A 107 -4.71 7.62 -18.97
N TRP A 108 -5.93 8.11 -18.78
CA TRP A 108 -6.78 7.71 -17.67
C TRP A 108 -7.61 6.48 -18.06
N ASP A 109 -7.85 5.56 -17.12
CA ASP A 109 -8.78 4.46 -17.35
C ASP A 109 -9.61 4.09 -16.12
N VAL A 110 -10.72 3.40 -16.38
CA VAL A 110 -11.55 2.76 -15.38
C VAL A 110 -11.91 1.35 -15.84
N VAL A 111 -11.88 0.40 -14.91
CA VAL A 111 -12.41 -0.95 -15.11
C VAL A 111 -13.75 -1.03 -14.39
N TRP A 112 -14.80 -1.42 -15.10
CA TRP A 112 -16.17 -1.35 -14.58
C TRP A 112 -17.06 -2.50 -15.08
N ASN A 113 -18.16 -2.74 -14.38
CA ASN A 113 -19.20 -3.72 -14.74
C ASN A 113 -20.59 -3.23 -14.37
N PHE A 114 -21.62 -3.89 -14.91
CA PHE A 114 -22.96 -3.83 -14.35
C PHE A 114 -23.10 -4.91 -13.26
N PRO A 115 -23.78 -4.62 -12.14
CA PRO A 115 -23.99 -5.61 -11.09
C PRO A 115 -24.58 -6.92 -11.62
N GLY A 116 -24.06 -8.04 -11.13
CA GLY A 116 -24.53 -9.38 -11.50
C GLY A 116 -24.11 -9.87 -12.89
N LYS A 117 -23.53 -9.03 -13.76
CA LYS A 117 -22.91 -9.51 -15.00
C LYS A 117 -21.52 -10.08 -14.70
N LYS A 118 -21.43 -11.40 -14.53
CA LYS A 118 -20.15 -12.10 -14.66
C LYS A 118 -19.73 -12.01 -16.13
N ALA A 119 -18.82 -11.10 -16.47
CA ALA A 119 -18.23 -11.09 -17.80
C ALA A 119 -17.64 -12.49 -18.08
N LYS A 120 -17.80 -13.01 -19.30
CA LYS A 120 -17.20 -14.29 -19.74
C LYS A 120 -15.65 -14.29 -19.64
N LYS A 121 -15.05 -13.13 -19.36
CA LYS A 121 -13.64 -12.95 -19.03
C LYS A 121 -13.57 -12.51 -17.57
N THR A 122 -12.60 -13.04 -16.83
CA THR A 122 -12.30 -12.73 -15.42
C THR A 122 -11.91 -11.25 -15.15
N LYS A 123 -12.03 -10.36 -16.14
CA LYS A 123 -11.67 -8.93 -16.07
C LYS A 123 -12.86 -8.10 -16.55
N GLY A 124 -13.21 -7.04 -15.81
CA GLY A 124 -14.29 -6.13 -16.16
C GLY A 124 -14.09 -5.38 -17.49
N THR A 125 -15.02 -4.50 -17.81
CA THR A 125 -14.96 -3.66 -19.04
C THR A 125 -13.97 -2.53 -18.83
N LEU A 126 -12.94 -2.45 -19.67
CA LEU A 126 -11.98 -1.34 -19.66
C LEU A 126 -12.53 -0.17 -20.49
N ASP A 127 -12.57 1.00 -19.88
CA ASP A 127 -12.90 2.27 -20.52
C ASP A 127 -11.71 3.22 -20.38
N ARG A 128 -11.15 3.68 -21.51
CA ARG A 128 -10.00 4.60 -21.57
C ARG A 128 -10.37 6.07 -21.43
N ILE A 129 -11.62 6.36 -21.08
CA ILE A 129 -12.10 7.71 -20.79
C ILE A 129 -11.73 8.65 -21.94
N GLU A 130 -12.10 8.24 -23.15
CA GLU A 130 -12.01 9.10 -24.34
C GLU A 130 -12.97 10.28 -24.14
N ALA A 131 -12.42 11.48 -23.97
CA ALA A 131 -13.22 12.68 -23.84
C ALA A 131 -13.82 13.09 -25.21
N THR A 132 -14.94 13.78 -25.16
CA THR A 132 -15.66 14.25 -26.36
C THR A 132 -15.63 15.78 -26.48
N LYS A 133 -15.11 16.46 -25.46
CA LYS A 133 -15.04 17.92 -25.38
C LYS A 133 -13.75 18.33 -24.68
N MET A 134 -13.09 19.35 -25.23
CA MET A 134 -11.95 20.03 -24.61
C MET A 134 -12.35 21.48 -24.31
N GLU A 135 -11.95 21.99 -23.15
CA GLU A 135 -12.13 23.40 -22.77
C GLU A 135 -10.87 23.96 -22.12
N VAL A 136 -10.54 25.20 -22.45
CA VAL A 136 -9.55 25.98 -21.69
C VAL A 136 -10.26 26.60 -20.50
N ILE A 137 -9.86 26.22 -19.31
CA ILE A 137 -10.48 26.65 -18.06
C ILE A 137 -9.80 27.91 -17.54
N THR A 138 -8.47 27.95 -17.65
CA THR A 138 -7.68 29.15 -17.37
C THR A 138 -6.45 29.17 -18.27
N GLN A 139 -6.11 30.36 -18.75
CA GLN A 139 -4.85 30.64 -19.44
C GLN A 139 -4.39 32.05 -19.04
N ASN A 140 -3.27 32.13 -18.34
CA ASN A 140 -2.57 33.36 -18.02
C ASN A 140 -1.07 33.09 -17.87
N ASP A 141 -0.28 34.11 -17.51
CA ASP A 141 1.17 34.00 -17.44
C ASP A 141 1.66 32.98 -16.40
N GLU A 142 0.85 32.66 -15.39
CA GLU A 142 1.22 31.81 -14.26
C GLU A 142 0.70 30.37 -14.36
N LYS A 143 -0.46 30.17 -15.01
CA LYS A 143 -1.04 28.82 -15.20
C LYS A 143 -1.84 28.65 -16.50
N ILE A 144 -1.81 27.43 -17.00
CA ILE A 144 -2.78 26.89 -17.96
C ILE A 144 -3.51 25.72 -17.31
N GLU A 145 -4.83 25.71 -17.35
CA GLU A 145 -5.67 24.57 -16.98
C GLU A 145 -6.59 24.18 -18.14
N LEU A 146 -6.53 22.91 -18.53
CA LEU A 146 -7.37 22.32 -19.58
C LEU A 146 -8.31 21.26 -18.99
N SER A 147 -9.54 21.25 -19.49
CA SER A 147 -10.57 20.24 -19.22
C SER A 147 -10.78 19.36 -20.43
N PHE A 148 -10.92 18.05 -20.21
CA PHE A 148 -11.27 17.04 -21.20
C PHE A 148 -12.40 16.20 -20.63
N SER A 149 -13.62 16.46 -21.09
CA SER A 149 -14.84 15.90 -20.50
C SER A 149 -15.62 14.99 -21.45
N ARG A 150 -16.31 14.02 -20.86
CA ARG A 150 -17.33 13.18 -21.51
C ARG A 150 -18.53 13.05 -20.59
N THR A 151 -19.70 13.39 -21.12
CA THR A 151 -20.97 13.08 -20.47
C THR A 151 -21.46 11.70 -20.86
N TRP A 152 -21.89 10.89 -19.91
CA TRP A 152 -22.48 9.59 -20.23
C TRP A 152 -23.92 9.75 -20.73
N ASN A 153 -24.31 8.89 -21.68
CA ASN A 153 -25.69 8.78 -22.13
C ASN A 153 -26.07 7.29 -22.27
N THR A 154 -27.38 7.02 -22.25
CA THR A 154 -27.96 5.67 -22.21
C THR A 154 -27.68 4.83 -23.46
N SER A 155 -27.27 5.44 -24.58
CA SER A 155 -26.95 4.71 -25.81
C SER A 155 -25.56 4.07 -25.79
N SER A 156 -24.69 4.48 -24.87
CA SER A 156 -23.33 3.92 -24.77
C SER A 156 -23.31 2.56 -24.08
N THR A 157 -22.73 1.57 -24.76
CA THR A 157 -22.53 0.22 -24.22
C THR A 157 -21.10 -0.05 -23.78
N THR A 158 -20.16 0.84 -24.12
CA THR A 158 -18.72 0.71 -23.86
C THR A 158 -18.20 1.73 -22.85
N ALA A 159 -18.93 2.82 -22.62
CA ALA A 159 -18.58 3.83 -21.62
C ALA A 159 -19.24 3.54 -20.27
N VAL A 160 -18.48 3.75 -19.20
CA VAL A 160 -19.01 3.67 -17.84
C VAL A 160 -20.14 4.68 -17.62
N PRO A 161 -21.23 4.34 -16.92
CA PRO A 161 -22.28 5.27 -16.47
C PRO A 161 -21.80 6.30 -15.43
N VAL A 162 -20.83 7.14 -15.81
CA VAL A 162 -20.21 8.21 -15.02
C VAL A 162 -19.85 9.37 -15.98
N ASN A 163 -20.25 10.60 -15.64
CA ASN A 163 -19.68 11.81 -16.25
C ASN A 163 -18.24 11.95 -15.76
N ILE A 164 -17.30 12.20 -16.68
CA ILE A 164 -15.89 12.32 -16.33
C ILE A 164 -15.32 13.59 -16.93
N ASP A 165 -14.60 14.36 -16.12
CA ASP A 165 -13.84 15.54 -16.51
C ASP A 165 -12.39 15.39 -16.04
N LYS A 166 -11.48 15.17 -16.98
CA LYS A 166 -10.04 15.06 -16.73
C LYS A 166 -9.42 16.45 -16.87
N ARG A 167 -8.59 16.81 -15.90
CA ARG A 167 -7.94 18.11 -15.83
C ARG A 167 -6.42 17.95 -15.93
N PHE A 168 -5.81 18.86 -16.67
CA PHE A 168 -4.36 19.00 -16.76
C PHE A 168 -3.99 20.44 -16.43
N VAL A 169 -3.04 20.63 -15.50
CA VAL A 169 -2.58 21.96 -15.09
C VAL A 169 -1.07 22.05 -15.32
N MET A 170 -0.64 23.09 -16.04
CA MET A 170 0.76 23.45 -16.19
C MET A 170 1.00 24.81 -15.54
N LEU A 171 2.02 24.87 -14.68
CA LEU A 171 2.45 26.11 -14.03
C LEU A 171 3.72 26.64 -14.68
N ARG A 172 3.89 27.97 -14.70
CA ARG A 172 5.02 28.65 -15.34
C ARG A 172 6.39 28.13 -14.88
N ASN A 173 6.54 28.00 -13.56
CA ASN A 173 7.81 27.68 -12.90
C ASN A 173 7.85 26.27 -12.31
N SER A 174 7.26 25.29 -13.02
CA SER A 174 7.24 23.89 -12.57
C SER A 174 7.83 22.95 -13.63
N SER A 175 8.77 22.08 -13.24
CA SER A 175 9.35 21.05 -14.12
C SER A 175 8.44 19.81 -14.18
N GLY A 176 7.18 20.04 -14.54
CA GLY A 176 6.16 19.01 -14.58
C GLY A 176 4.77 19.57 -14.83
N PHE A 177 3.77 18.70 -14.70
CA PHE A 177 2.36 19.07 -14.80
C PHE A 177 1.51 18.27 -13.81
N TYR A 178 0.35 18.81 -13.45
CA TYR A 178 -0.59 18.17 -12.55
C TYR A 178 -1.73 17.55 -13.34
N SER A 179 -2.29 16.45 -12.83
CA SER A 179 -3.53 15.89 -13.36
C SER A 179 -4.45 15.43 -12.24
N TYR A 180 -5.75 15.68 -12.43
CA TYR A 180 -6.82 15.17 -11.60
C TYR A 180 -8.05 14.89 -12.46
N ALA A 181 -9.04 14.20 -11.90
CA ALA A 181 -10.29 13.96 -12.60
C ALA A 181 -11.48 14.03 -11.65
N ILE A 182 -12.59 14.60 -12.15
CA ILE A 182 -13.88 14.67 -11.46
C ILE A 182 -14.77 13.59 -12.06
N PHE A 183 -15.26 12.70 -11.21
CA PHE A 183 -16.20 11.65 -11.56
C PHE A 183 -17.55 11.98 -10.94
N GLU A 184 -18.61 11.99 -11.75
CA GLU A 184 -19.96 12.34 -11.29
C GLU A 184 -21.01 11.37 -11.85
N ARG A 185 -21.87 10.89 -10.95
CA ARG A 185 -23.07 10.12 -11.25
C ARG A 185 -24.28 10.94 -10.83
N LEU A 186 -25.20 11.12 -11.76
CA LEU A 186 -26.45 11.83 -11.51
C LEU A 186 -27.53 10.89 -10.97
N GLN A 187 -28.49 11.46 -10.24
CA GLN A 187 -29.64 10.72 -9.76
C GLN A 187 -30.42 10.08 -10.92
N GLY A 188 -30.90 8.86 -10.72
CA GLY A 188 -31.64 8.09 -11.73
C GLY A 188 -30.79 7.23 -12.67
N TRP A 189 -29.46 7.28 -12.56
CA TRP A 189 -28.56 6.50 -13.42
C TRP A 189 -28.46 5.02 -13.06
N PRO A 190 -28.16 4.14 -14.03
CA PRO A 190 -28.17 2.69 -13.81
C PRO A 190 -27.08 2.28 -12.82
N ALA A 191 -27.34 1.21 -12.07
CA ALA A 191 -26.36 0.63 -11.16
C ALA A 191 -25.05 0.28 -11.89
N VAL A 192 -23.90 0.48 -11.23
CA VAL A 192 -22.57 0.20 -11.79
C VAL A 192 -21.62 -0.24 -10.69
N GLU A 193 -20.60 -1.01 -11.06
CA GLU A 193 -19.49 -1.43 -10.20
C GLU A 193 -18.18 -0.96 -10.81
N LEU A 194 -17.31 -0.30 -10.03
CA LEU A 194 -15.99 0.16 -10.48
C LEU A 194 -14.92 -0.64 -9.73
N ASP A 195 -14.04 -1.30 -10.48
CA ASP A 195 -13.02 -2.21 -9.94
C ASP A 195 -11.64 -1.54 -9.81
N ASN A 196 -11.30 -0.67 -10.76
CA ASN A 196 -10.00 -0.01 -10.84
C ASN A 196 -10.12 1.37 -11.47
N MET A 197 -9.33 2.33 -11.01
CA MET A 197 -9.22 3.68 -11.58
C MET A 197 -7.76 4.12 -11.59
N ARG A 198 -7.26 4.53 -12.76
CA ARG A 198 -5.82 4.78 -12.95
C ARG A 198 -5.52 5.95 -13.87
N LEU A 199 -4.40 6.60 -13.62
CA LEU A 199 -3.63 7.35 -14.60
C LEU A 199 -2.38 6.52 -14.93
N VAL A 200 -2.11 6.32 -16.22
CA VAL A 200 -1.06 5.41 -16.71
C VAL A 200 -0.13 6.20 -17.63
N PHE A 201 1.18 6.01 -17.48
CA PHE A 201 2.20 6.44 -18.43
C PHE A 201 3.08 5.26 -18.83
N LYS A 202 3.22 5.03 -20.13
CA LYS A 202 4.17 4.08 -20.71
C LYS A 202 5.31 4.87 -21.31
N LEU A 203 6.49 4.74 -20.71
CA LEU A 203 7.68 5.49 -21.10
C LEU A 203 8.43 4.80 -22.25
N ASN A 204 9.35 5.53 -22.86
CA ASN A 204 10.17 5.01 -23.94
C ASN A 204 11.14 3.94 -23.41
N LYS A 205 10.84 2.66 -23.73
CA LYS A 205 11.64 1.50 -23.31
C LYS A 205 13.10 1.49 -23.78
N LYS A 206 13.48 2.35 -24.75
CA LYS A 206 14.87 2.51 -25.20
C LYS A 206 15.67 3.52 -24.37
N LYS A 207 14.99 4.28 -23.51
CA LYS A 207 15.59 5.35 -22.72
C LYS A 207 15.54 5.05 -21.23
N PHE A 208 14.40 4.58 -20.73
CA PHE A 208 14.17 4.36 -19.30
C PHE A 208 14.35 2.88 -18.96
N HIS A 209 15.40 2.58 -18.18
CA HIS A 209 15.79 1.21 -17.82
C HIS A 209 15.93 0.99 -16.33
N TYR A 210 16.03 2.07 -15.53
CA TYR A 210 16.22 1.99 -14.09
C TYR A 210 14.95 2.46 -13.38
N MET A 211 14.39 1.65 -12.49
CA MET A 211 13.19 1.94 -11.72
C MET A 211 13.56 2.24 -10.27
N ALA A 212 12.91 3.23 -9.67
CA ALA A 212 13.01 3.51 -8.25
C ALA A 212 11.61 3.71 -7.65
N ILE A 213 11.31 2.93 -6.60
CA ILE A 213 10.04 3.00 -5.86
C ILE A 213 10.24 3.22 -4.35
N SER A 214 11.40 2.82 -3.81
CA SER A 214 11.88 3.18 -2.47
C SER A 214 13.41 3.18 -2.43
N ASP A 215 14.00 3.62 -1.32
CA ASP A 215 15.46 3.68 -1.14
C ASP A 215 16.14 2.31 -1.28
N ASP A 216 15.45 1.25 -0.85
CA ASP A 216 15.87 -0.14 -0.88
C ASP A 216 15.29 -0.96 -2.06
N ARG A 217 14.27 -0.44 -2.76
CA ARG A 217 13.67 -1.09 -3.94
C ARG A 217 13.84 -0.22 -5.18
N GLN A 218 15.04 -0.31 -5.74
CA GLN A 218 15.41 0.32 -6.99
C GLN A 218 16.44 -0.54 -7.75
N ARG A 219 16.32 -0.63 -9.07
CA ARG A 219 17.20 -1.47 -9.92
C ARG A 219 17.08 -1.15 -11.40
N SER A 220 18.06 -1.63 -12.17
CA SER A 220 17.86 -1.88 -13.59
C SER A 220 16.78 -2.96 -13.78
N MET A 221 15.89 -2.73 -14.74
CA MET A 221 14.75 -3.58 -15.02
C MET A 221 14.88 -4.26 -16.38
N PRO A 222 14.35 -5.49 -16.56
CA PRO A 222 14.24 -6.11 -17.86
C PRO A 222 13.37 -5.28 -18.81
N VAL A 223 13.52 -5.47 -20.12
CA VAL A 223 12.65 -4.80 -21.11
C VAL A 223 11.37 -5.63 -21.34
N PRO A 224 10.27 -5.03 -21.83
CA PRO A 224 9.05 -5.77 -22.18
C PRO A 224 9.25 -6.99 -23.05
N ASP A 225 10.19 -6.92 -23.98
CA ASP A 225 10.44 -7.98 -24.96
C ASP A 225 11.01 -9.23 -24.28
N ASP A 226 11.68 -9.08 -23.13
CA ASP A 226 12.22 -10.20 -22.34
C ASP A 226 11.10 -11.07 -21.76
N ARG A 227 9.89 -10.51 -21.61
CA ARG A 227 8.72 -11.23 -21.09
C ARG A 227 7.97 -12.03 -22.17
N VAL A 228 8.33 -11.90 -23.44
CA VAL A 228 7.62 -12.52 -24.56
C VAL A 228 8.38 -13.77 -25.03
N PRO A 229 7.70 -14.90 -25.35
CA PRO A 229 8.36 -16.06 -25.93
C PRO A 229 9.12 -15.71 -27.23
N PRO A 230 10.32 -16.29 -27.47
CA PRO A 230 10.98 -17.33 -26.69
C PRO A 230 11.82 -16.83 -25.50
N ARG A 231 11.93 -15.51 -25.28
CA ARG A 231 12.76 -14.92 -24.21
C ARG A 231 12.16 -15.11 -22.82
N GLY A 232 10.84 -15.07 -22.73
CA GLY A 232 10.10 -15.22 -21.48
C GLY A 232 9.14 -16.40 -21.51
N GLN A 233 8.93 -17.00 -20.34
CA GLN A 233 7.96 -18.08 -20.12
C GLN A 233 6.98 -17.68 -19.01
N PRO A 234 5.69 -17.49 -19.32
CA PRO A 234 4.65 -17.33 -18.30
C PRO A 234 4.61 -18.54 -17.35
N LEU A 235 4.43 -18.26 -16.06
CA LEU A 235 4.38 -19.27 -15.01
C LEU A 235 2.92 -19.57 -14.60
N ALA A 236 2.63 -19.70 -13.30
CA ALA A 236 1.31 -20.09 -12.81
C ALA A 236 0.18 -19.12 -13.21
N TYR A 237 0.52 -17.87 -13.54
CA TYR A 237 -0.39 -16.87 -14.06
C TYR A 237 0.35 -15.90 -15.01
N PRO A 238 -0.34 -15.21 -15.93
CA PRO A 238 0.29 -14.42 -16.99
C PRO A 238 1.15 -13.25 -16.52
N GLU A 239 0.86 -12.73 -15.33
CA GLU A 239 1.62 -11.63 -14.73
C GLU A 239 3.03 -12.05 -14.26
N ALA A 240 3.27 -13.32 -13.91
CA ALA A 240 4.59 -13.83 -13.53
C ALA A 240 5.27 -14.51 -14.72
N VAL A 241 6.46 -14.03 -15.08
CA VAL A 241 7.22 -14.52 -16.23
C VAL A 241 8.66 -14.80 -15.85
N GLN A 242 9.12 -16.02 -16.10
CA GLN A 242 10.54 -16.36 -16.00
C GLN A 242 11.29 -15.86 -17.23
N LEU A 243 12.44 -15.22 -17.02
CA LEU A 243 13.30 -14.67 -18.06
C LEU A 243 14.34 -15.71 -18.50
N LEU A 244 14.12 -16.36 -19.63
CA LEU A 244 14.96 -17.45 -20.17
C LEU A 244 16.16 -16.94 -20.97
N ASP A 245 15.94 -15.94 -21.81
CA ASP A 245 16.94 -15.31 -22.66
C ASP A 245 16.71 -13.79 -22.73
N PRO A 246 16.88 -13.07 -21.61
CA PRO A 246 16.73 -11.61 -21.60
C PRO A 246 17.85 -10.91 -22.39
N ILE A 247 17.58 -9.70 -22.87
CA ILE A 247 18.58 -8.86 -23.56
C ILE A 247 19.79 -8.62 -22.66
N GLU A 248 19.56 -8.27 -21.40
CA GLU A 248 20.61 -8.13 -20.40
C GLU A 248 20.81 -9.47 -19.68
N PRO A 249 21.98 -10.14 -19.84
CA PRO A 249 22.18 -11.49 -19.32
C PRO A 249 22.07 -11.61 -17.79
N GLU A 250 22.24 -10.51 -17.07
CA GLU A 250 22.13 -10.47 -15.61
C GLU A 250 20.74 -10.84 -15.10
N PHE A 251 19.67 -10.64 -15.88
CA PHE A 251 18.31 -10.99 -15.49
C PHE A 251 17.94 -12.46 -15.77
N LYS A 252 18.84 -13.22 -16.38
CA LYS A 252 18.56 -14.61 -16.77
C LYS A 252 18.22 -15.47 -15.56
N GLY A 253 17.11 -16.19 -15.66
CA GLY A 253 16.56 -17.04 -14.62
C GLY A 253 15.68 -16.31 -13.60
N GLU A 254 15.66 -14.98 -13.59
CA GLU A 254 14.78 -14.24 -12.68
C GLU A 254 13.30 -14.38 -13.09
N VAL A 255 12.41 -14.23 -12.12
CA VAL A 255 10.99 -14.00 -12.37
C VAL A 255 10.71 -12.52 -12.26
N ASP A 256 9.95 -12.00 -13.22
CA ASP A 256 9.43 -10.64 -13.19
C ASP A 256 7.90 -10.69 -13.10
N ASP A 257 7.37 -10.09 -12.03
CA ASP A 257 5.95 -9.83 -11.84
C ASP A 257 5.73 -8.41 -11.32
N LYS A 258 4.82 -7.67 -11.96
CA LYS A 258 4.47 -6.31 -11.55
C LYS A 258 4.05 -6.21 -10.08
N TYR A 259 3.45 -7.25 -9.50
CA TYR A 259 2.99 -7.20 -8.11
C TYR A 259 4.14 -7.22 -7.10
N GLU A 260 5.31 -7.73 -7.49
CA GLU A 260 6.54 -7.63 -6.70
C GLU A 260 6.92 -6.17 -6.45
N TYR A 261 6.42 -5.20 -7.21
CA TYR A 261 6.71 -3.77 -7.06
C TYR A 261 5.57 -2.98 -6.40
N SER A 262 4.63 -3.68 -5.76
CA SER A 262 3.53 -3.03 -5.03
C SER A 262 4.03 -2.35 -3.75
N MET A 263 3.31 -1.33 -3.30
CA MET A 263 3.61 -0.54 -2.11
C MET A 263 2.32 -0.19 -1.36
N GLU A 264 2.41 0.09 -0.07
CA GLU A 264 1.26 0.51 0.74
C GLU A 264 0.90 1.98 0.50
N SER A 265 -0.37 2.33 0.67
CA SER A 265 -0.89 3.70 0.49
C SER A 265 -0.16 4.74 1.34
N LYS A 266 0.28 4.38 2.55
CA LYS A 266 1.10 5.25 3.40
C LYS A 266 2.47 5.60 2.79
N ASP A 267 3.05 4.71 1.98
CA ASP A 267 4.43 4.82 1.48
C ASP A 267 4.50 5.27 0.01
N ILE A 268 3.43 5.13 -0.77
CA ILE A 268 3.40 5.60 -2.17
C ILE A 268 3.29 7.13 -2.22
N LYS A 269 4.44 7.77 -2.11
CA LYS A 269 4.62 9.23 -2.22
C LYS A 269 5.26 9.62 -3.53
N VAL A 270 6.33 8.93 -3.92
CA VAL A 270 7.02 9.12 -5.20
C VAL A 270 7.57 7.81 -5.72
N HIS A 271 7.40 7.58 -7.02
CA HIS A 271 7.96 6.44 -7.74
C HIS A 271 8.14 6.79 -9.21
N GLY A 272 9.06 6.12 -9.88
CA GLY A 272 9.35 6.46 -11.27
C GLY A 272 10.51 5.70 -11.91
N TRP A 273 11.02 6.32 -12.96
CA TRP A 273 12.02 5.76 -13.84
C TRP A 273 13.12 6.77 -14.16
N ILE A 274 14.34 6.26 -14.30
CA ILE A 274 15.52 7.01 -14.69
C ILE A 274 15.98 6.52 -16.06
N SER A 275 16.17 7.48 -16.96
CA SER A 275 17.00 7.31 -18.15
C SER A 275 18.43 7.67 -17.78
N THR A 276 19.26 6.66 -17.55
CA THR A 276 20.66 6.84 -17.12
C THR A 276 21.51 7.49 -18.21
N ASN A 277 21.29 7.12 -19.48
CA ASN A 277 22.05 7.65 -20.61
C ASN A 277 21.72 9.12 -20.92
N ASP A 278 20.45 9.50 -20.82
CA ASP A 278 20.01 10.89 -21.04
C ASP A 278 20.08 11.73 -19.75
N SER A 279 20.33 11.10 -18.59
CA SER A 279 20.31 11.71 -17.26
C SER A 279 18.99 12.45 -16.96
N VAL A 280 17.86 11.77 -17.22
CA VAL A 280 16.50 12.29 -17.03
C VAL A 280 15.68 11.36 -16.14
N GLY A 281 14.97 11.92 -15.17
CA GLY A 281 14.02 11.23 -14.30
C GLY A 281 12.58 11.54 -14.70
N PHE A 282 11.71 10.53 -14.60
CA PHE A 282 10.26 10.67 -14.73
C PHE A 282 9.60 10.12 -13.48
N TRP A 283 8.88 10.96 -12.75
CA TRP A 283 8.36 10.66 -11.43
C TRP A 283 6.88 10.96 -11.34
N GLN A 284 6.18 10.15 -10.56
CA GLN A 284 4.85 10.48 -10.12
C GLN A 284 4.83 10.75 -8.63
N ILE A 285 4.45 11.96 -8.28
CA ILE A 285 4.35 12.46 -6.92
C ILE A 285 2.88 12.51 -6.51
N THR A 286 2.57 11.89 -5.37
CA THR A 286 1.24 11.87 -4.76
C THR A 286 1.31 12.51 -3.36
N PRO A 287 1.03 13.82 -3.25
CA PRO A 287 1.19 14.54 -1.97
C PRO A 287 0.09 14.21 -0.96
N SER A 288 -1.06 13.71 -1.42
CA SER A 288 -2.21 13.41 -0.57
C SER A 288 -2.84 12.08 -0.92
N ASN A 289 -3.39 11.43 0.12
CA ASN A 289 -4.11 10.18 0.00
C ASN A 289 -5.63 10.36 0.07
N GLU A 290 -6.15 11.60 0.06
CA GLU A 290 -7.56 11.90 0.37
C GLU A 290 -8.57 11.14 -0.49
N PHE A 291 -8.16 10.84 -1.72
CA PHE A 291 -8.98 10.19 -2.74
C PHE A 291 -8.80 8.67 -2.81
N ARG A 292 -7.75 8.10 -2.18
CA ARG A 292 -7.46 6.66 -2.24
C ARG A 292 -8.53 5.86 -1.51
N SER A 293 -8.57 4.55 -1.70
CA SER A 293 -9.46 3.62 -0.98
C SER A 293 -8.72 2.80 0.07
N ALA A 294 -9.44 2.33 1.10
CA ALA A 294 -9.06 1.30 2.07
C ALA A 294 -7.90 1.63 3.04
N GLY A 295 -7.78 2.89 3.49
CA GLY A 295 -6.84 3.23 4.56
C GLY A 295 -5.35 3.19 4.19
N PRO A 296 -4.47 3.30 5.19
CA PRO A 296 -3.02 3.44 5.01
C PRO A 296 -2.33 2.16 4.51
N LEU A 297 -2.81 0.98 4.90
CA LEU A 297 -2.18 -0.30 4.57
C LEU A 297 -2.61 -0.86 3.20
N LYS A 298 -3.54 -0.20 2.50
CA LYS A 298 -3.96 -0.69 1.18
C LYS A 298 -2.79 -0.67 0.20
N GLN A 299 -2.48 -1.83 -0.37
CA GLN A 299 -1.43 -1.94 -1.39
C GLN A 299 -1.92 -1.53 -2.78
N PHE A 300 -1.07 -0.80 -3.52
CA PHE A 300 -1.29 -0.42 -4.92
C PHE A 300 -0.04 -0.69 -5.76
N LEU A 301 -0.26 -0.83 -7.07
CA LEU A 301 0.83 -0.85 -8.06
C LEU A 301 1.36 0.57 -8.27
N GLY A 302 2.68 0.70 -8.44
CA GLY A 302 3.35 1.93 -8.83
C GLY A 302 4.02 1.79 -10.19
N SER A 303 5.35 1.72 -10.21
CA SER A 303 6.15 1.45 -11.40
C SER A 303 6.39 -0.05 -11.60
N HIS A 304 6.49 -0.51 -12.85
CA HIS A 304 6.88 -1.89 -13.18
C HIS A 304 7.37 -2.01 -14.63
N VAL A 305 7.90 -3.19 -15.00
CA VAL A 305 8.42 -3.54 -16.33
C VAL A 305 7.63 -2.93 -17.50
N GLY A 306 8.36 -2.47 -18.52
CA GLY A 306 7.80 -1.79 -19.69
C GLY A 306 7.67 -0.29 -19.54
N PRO A 307 8.78 0.30 -19.10
CA PRO A 307 8.83 1.35 -18.08
C PRO A 307 7.46 2.00 -17.86
N THR A 308 6.60 1.28 -17.14
CA THR A 308 5.22 1.69 -16.89
C THR A 308 5.18 2.40 -15.54
N ASN A 309 4.45 3.51 -15.49
CA ASN A 309 4.26 4.31 -14.30
C ASN A 309 2.77 4.53 -14.05
N LEU A 310 2.30 4.21 -12.84
CA LEU A 310 0.87 4.23 -12.51
C LEU A 310 0.55 5.16 -11.34
N ALA A 311 -0.51 5.95 -11.49
CA ALA A 311 -1.28 6.53 -10.39
C ALA A 311 -2.54 5.71 -10.22
N VAL A 312 -2.54 4.83 -9.23
CA VAL A 312 -3.72 4.02 -8.90
C VAL A 312 -4.51 4.73 -7.81
N PHE A 313 -5.72 5.12 -8.15
CA PHE A 313 -6.62 5.85 -7.26
C PHE A 313 -7.55 4.91 -6.50
N HIS A 314 -7.97 3.84 -7.18
CA HIS A 314 -8.83 2.80 -6.65
C HIS A 314 -8.47 1.47 -7.32
N SER A 315 -8.48 0.38 -6.56
CA SER A 315 -8.24 -0.96 -7.08
C SER A 315 -8.66 -2.03 -6.08
N THR A 316 -9.37 -3.05 -6.57
CA THR A 316 -9.70 -4.27 -5.83
C THR A 316 -8.51 -5.16 -5.51
N HIS A 317 -7.29 -4.81 -5.93
CA HIS A 317 -6.12 -5.63 -5.61
C HIS A 317 -5.83 -5.69 -4.10
N TYR A 318 -5.48 -6.87 -3.55
CA TYR A 318 -5.19 -7.10 -2.12
C TYR A 318 -6.39 -7.00 -1.17
N VAL A 319 -7.61 -6.87 -1.70
CA VAL A 319 -8.86 -6.84 -0.93
C VAL A 319 -9.99 -7.64 -1.59
N GLY A 320 -10.00 -7.68 -2.93
CA GLY A 320 -10.99 -8.44 -3.69
C GLY A 320 -12.35 -7.74 -3.78
N ALA A 321 -13.41 -8.54 -3.73
CA ALA A 321 -14.77 -8.08 -3.98
C ALA A 321 -15.27 -7.07 -2.94
N ASP A 322 -14.74 -7.11 -1.73
CA ASP A 322 -15.06 -6.19 -0.62
C ASP A 322 -14.69 -4.72 -0.92
N LEU A 323 -13.83 -4.47 -1.93
CA LEU A 323 -13.47 -3.12 -2.36
C LEU A 323 -13.99 -2.79 -3.76
N ILE A 324 -14.98 -3.52 -4.28
CA ILE A 324 -15.67 -3.08 -5.49
C ILE A 324 -16.51 -1.85 -5.14
N MET A 325 -16.31 -0.74 -5.85
CA MET A 325 -17.10 0.47 -5.66
C MET A 325 -18.47 0.32 -6.36
N SER A 326 -19.44 -0.24 -5.63
CA SER A 326 -20.78 -0.55 -6.16
C SER A 326 -21.79 0.56 -5.91
N PHE A 327 -22.46 1.03 -6.97
CA PHE A 327 -23.54 2.01 -6.93
C PHE A 327 -24.88 1.37 -7.26
N LYS A 328 -25.89 1.65 -6.43
CA LYS A 328 -27.27 1.21 -6.67
C LYS A 328 -27.91 1.99 -7.81
N ASN A 329 -29.02 1.46 -8.33
CA ASN A 329 -29.82 2.17 -9.32
C ASN A 329 -30.31 3.49 -8.74
N GLY A 330 -30.04 4.58 -9.44
CA GLY A 330 -30.38 5.94 -9.04
C GLY A 330 -29.46 6.59 -8.01
N GLU A 331 -28.39 5.91 -7.56
CA GLU A 331 -27.43 6.46 -6.60
C GLU A 331 -26.54 7.53 -7.24
N ALA A 332 -26.70 8.78 -6.79
CA ALA A 332 -25.85 9.91 -7.15
C ALA A 332 -24.54 9.86 -6.36
N TRP A 333 -23.46 10.31 -6.98
CA TRP A 333 -22.13 10.31 -6.38
C TRP A 333 -21.21 11.27 -7.11
N LYS A 334 -20.31 11.94 -6.40
CA LYS A 334 -19.29 12.79 -7.00
C LYS A 334 -18.00 12.69 -6.21
N LYS A 335 -16.87 12.53 -6.90
CA LYS A 335 -15.55 12.47 -6.28
C LYS A 335 -14.46 13.00 -7.21
N VAL A 336 -13.48 13.65 -6.62
CA VAL A 336 -12.24 14.11 -7.26
C VAL A 336 -11.12 13.14 -6.93
N PHE A 337 -10.38 12.73 -7.95
CA PHE A 337 -9.17 11.90 -7.85
C PHE A 337 -7.94 12.70 -8.26
N GLY A 338 -6.94 12.79 -7.38
CA GLY A 338 -5.82 13.72 -7.51
C GLY A 338 -6.08 15.05 -6.79
N PRO A 339 -5.31 16.12 -7.09
CA PRO A 339 -4.23 16.16 -8.09
C PRO A 339 -2.99 15.34 -7.73
N VAL A 340 -2.46 14.64 -8.72
CA VAL A 340 -1.10 14.07 -8.69
C VAL A 340 -0.18 14.90 -9.57
N PHE A 341 1.11 14.90 -9.29
CA PHE A 341 2.11 15.68 -10.01
C PHE A 341 3.06 14.76 -10.79
N ILE A 342 3.18 15.01 -12.09
CA ILE A 342 4.13 14.32 -12.97
C ILE A 342 5.35 15.20 -13.08
N TYR A 343 6.42 14.80 -12.40
CA TYR A 343 7.64 15.56 -12.23
C TYR A 343 8.75 14.99 -13.12
N LEU A 344 9.49 15.87 -13.78
CA LEU A 344 10.69 15.53 -14.53
C LEU A 344 11.85 16.36 -14.01
N ASN A 345 13.00 15.72 -13.85
CA ASN A 345 14.26 16.37 -13.52
C ASN A 345 15.39 15.81 -14.37
N SER A 346 16.50 16.53 -14.41
CA SER A 346 17.69 16.11 -15.13
C SER A 346 18.95 16.71 -14.54
N PHE A 347 20.06 16.01 -14.71
CA PHE A 347 21.39 16.56 -14.43
C PHE A 347 22.20 16.77 -15.71
N PRO A 348 23.15 17.72 -15.69
CA PRO A 348 24.19 17.79 -16.71
C PRO A 348 25.01 16.50 -16.79
N LYS A 349 25.66 16.28 -17.93
CA LYS A 349 26.57 15.14 -18.12
C LYS A 349 27.68 15.14 -17.07
N GLY A 350 27.99 13.95 -16.54
CA GLY A 350 29.06 13.74 -15.56
C GLY A 350 28.59 13.70 -14.10
N VAL A 351 27.34 14.08 -13.83
CA VAL A 351 26.67 13.82 -12.54
C VAL A 351 26.06 12.41 -12.59
N ASP A 352 26.10 11.69 -11.47
CA ASP A 352 25.44 10.38 -11.36
C ASP A 352 23.91 10.53 -11.53
N PRO A 353 23.29 9.94 -12.57
CA PRO A 353 21.85 10.01 -12.77
C PRO A 353 21.04 9.42 -11.62
N LEU A 354 21.60 8.53 -10.79
CA LEU A 354 20.88 7.95 -9.66
C LEU A 354 20.55 9.00 -8.58
N LEU A 355 21.26 10.14 -8.57
CA LEU A 355 20.94 11.26 -7.68
C LEU A 355 19.58 11.90 -7.99
N LEU A 356 19.00 11.66 -9.19
CA LEU A 356 17.69 12.18 -9.58
C LEU A 356 16.58 11.71 -8.63
N TRP A 357 16.75 10.53 -8.01
CA TRP A 357 15.84 10.02 -6.99
C TRP A 357 15.81 10.91 -5.73
N HIS A 358 16.96 11.40 -5.27
CA HIS A 358 17.04 12.28 -4.11
C HIS A 358 16.32 13.61 -4.35
N GLU A 359 16.49 14.19 -5.54
CA GLU A 359 15.75 15.38 -5.95
C GLU A 359 14.24 15.13 -6.04
N ALA A 360 13.81 13.98 -6.56
CA ALA A 360 12.40 13.63 -6.62
C ALA A 360 11.77 13.51 -5.22
N LYS A 361 12.50 12.95 -4.25
CA LYS A 361 12.08 12.95 -2.83
C LYS A 361 12.02 14.36 -2.24
N ASN A 362 12.96 15.24 -2.59
CA ASN A 362 12.91 16.63 -2.14
C ASN A 362 11.71 17.38 -2.75
N GLN A 363 11.45 17.19 -4.03
CA GLN A 363 10.26 17.74 -4.70
C GLN A 363 8.97 17.22 -4.06
N THR A 364 8.95 15.95 -3.64
CA THR A 364 7.80 15.36 -2.96
C THR A 364 7.44 16.11 -1.69
N LYS A 365 8.42 16.45 -0.85
CA LYS A 365 8.20 17.25 0.37
C LYS A 365 7.64 18.63 0.04
N ILE A 366 8.17 19.28 -1.00
CA ILE A 366 7.68 20.58 -1.48
C ILE A 366 6.20 20.47 -1.90
N GLU A 367 5.82 19.40 -2.60
CA GLU A 367 4.43 19.20 -3.02
C GLU A 367 3.51 18.82 -1.85
N GLU A 368 4.00 18.10 -0.83
CA GLU A 368 3.28 17.85 0.42
C GLU A 368 3.00 19.14 1.19
N ASP A 369 3.98 20.04 1.28
CA ASP A 369 3.85 21.35 1.94
C ASP A 369 2.92 22.31 1.17
N LYS A 370 2.91 22.24 -0.16
CA LYS A 370 2.01 23.02 -1.02
C LYS A 370 0.57 22.49 -1.01
N TRP A 371 0.36 21.22 -0.68
CA TRP A 371 -0.98 20.64 -0.66
C TRP A 371 -1.75 21.09 0.60
N PRO A 372 -3.05 21.45 0.48
CA PRO A 372 -3.89 21.45 -0.71
C PRO A 372 -3.62 22.62 -1.65
N TYR A 373 -3.60 22.33 -2.94
CA TYR A 373 -3.35 23.33 -3.96
C TYR A 373 -4.46 24.38 -4.05
N ASN A 374 -4.08 25.63 -4.29
CA ASN A 374 -4.98 26.77 -4.51
C ASN A 374 -5.10 27.17 -5.99
N PHE A 375 -4.34 26.53 -6.87
CA PHE A 375 -4.31 26.88 -8.30
C PHE A 375 -5.40 26.21 -9.12
N THR A 376 -6.07 25.17 -8.60
CA THR A 376 -7.14 24.45 -9.32
C THR A 376 -8.37 25.33 -9.46
N ALA A 377 -8.96 25.42 -10.64
CA ALA A 377 -10.14 26.25 -10.88
C ALA A 377 -11.48 25.56 -10.57
N SER A 378 -11.48 24.27 -10.23
CA SER A 378 -12.71 23.51 -9.94
C SER A 378 -13.14 23.66 -8.49
N ASP A 379 -14.40 24.07 -8.27
CA ASP A 379 -15.03 24.12 -6.93
C ASP A 379 -15.17 22.74 -6.26
N ASP A 380 -15.06 21.65 -7.03
CA ASP A 380 -15.06 20.28 -6.50
C ASP A 380 -13.75 19.94 -5.75
N PHE A 381 -12.71 20.75 -5.93
CA PHE A 381 -11.48 20.70 -5.16
C PHE A 381 -11.40 21.91 -4.23
N PRO A 382 -11.82 21.77 -2.95
CA PRO A 382 -11.77 22.87 -2.01
C PRO A 382 -10.33 23.24 -1.71
N ALA A 383 -10.06 24.55 -1.68
CA ALA A 383 -8.77 25.11 -1.29
C ALA A 383 -8.49 24.89 0.21
N SER A 384 -7.27 25.22 0.65
CA SER A 384 -6.81 24.98 2.02
C SER A 384 -7.69 25.68 3.08
N ASP A 385 -8.12 26.91 2.82
CA ASP A 385 -9.00 27.71 3.69
C ASP A 385 -10.45 27.19 3.75
N GLN A 386 -10.85 26.33 2.81
CA GLN A 386 -12.15 25.69 2.75
C GLN A 386 -12.20 24.33 3.47
N ARG A 387 -11.14 24.00 4.21
CA ARG A 387 -10.95 22.72 4.90
C ARG A 387 -10.86 22.91 6.41
N GLY A 388 -11.06 21.82 7.14
CA GLY A 388 -10.96 21.77 8.60
C GLY A 388 -9.80 20.91 9.07
N SER A 389 -9.72 20.73 10.39
CA SER A 389 -8.72 19.90 11.05
C SER A 389 -9.28 19.26 12.32
N ILE A 390 -8.74 18.10 12.66
CA ILE A 390 -9.04 17.40 13.91
C ILE A 390 -7.74 16.94 14.57
N SER A 391 -7.68 17.04 15.89
CA SER A 391 -6.51 16.64 16.68
C SER A 391 -6.94 15.98 17.99
N GLY A 392 -6.05 15.18 18.57
CA GLY A 392 -6.28 14.52 19.84
C GLY A 392 -5.08 13.68 20.26
N ARG A 393 -5.27 12.89 21.31
CA ARG A 393 -4.29 11.93 21.79
C ARG A 393 -4.96 10.57 21.95
N LEU A 394 -4.48 9.57 21.21
CA LEU A 394 -4.95 8.20 21.32
C LEU A 394 -4.12 7.47 22.37
N LEU A 395 -4.81 6.86 23.33
CA LEU A 395 -4.27 6.01 24.37
C LEU A 395 -4.87 4.62 24.25
N VAL A 396 -4.17 3.61 24.73
CA VAL A 396 -4.64 2.23 24.81
C VAL A 396 -4.76 1.82 26.26
N ARG A 397 -5.90 1.22 26.62
CA ARG A 397 -6.15 0.68 27.95
C ARG A 397 -6.26 -0.84 27.89
N ASP A 398 -5.24 -1.51 28.39
CA ASP A 398 -5.23 -2.95 28.62
C ASP A 398 -4.74 -3.24 30.05
N ARG A 399 -5.69 -3.55 30.94
CA ARG A 399 -5.44 -3.76 32.38
C ARG A 399 -4.50 -4.93 32.70
N PHE A 400 -4.25 -5.82 31.74
CA PHE A 400 -3.33 -6.95 31.92
C PHE A 400 -1.90 -6.63 31.48
N ILE A 401 -1.68 -5.47 30.85
CA ILE A 401 -0.35 -4.98 30.46
C ILE A 401 0.09 -3.85 31.38
N SER A 402 -0.80 -2.90 31.67
CA SER A 402 -0.52 -1.72 32.49
C SER A 402 -1.74 -1.32 33.32
N SER A 403 -1.51 -0.76 34.51
CA SER A 403 -2.56 -0.10 35.30
C SER A 403 -2.89 1.31 34.81
N GLU A 404 -2.03 1.89 33.98
CA GLU A 404 -2.19 3.22 33.38
C GLU A 404 -2.46 3.11 31.88
N ASP A 405 -3.15 4.12 31.33
CA ASP A 405 -3.39 4.24 29.90
C ASP A 405 -2.06 4.48 29.14
N ILE A 406 -1.82 3.68 28.11
CA ILE A 406 -0.56 3.63 27.37
C ILE A 406 -0.66 4.53 26.12
N PRO A 407 0.28 5.45 25.86
CA PRO A 407 0.34 6.17 24.58
C PRO A 407 0.31 5.23 23.37
N ALA A 408 -0.60 5.46 22.43
CA ALA A 408 -0.77 4.62 21.25
C ALA A 408 0.25 4.96 20.15
N ASN A 409 1.54 4.89 20.47
CA ASN A 409 2.64 5.28 19.57
C ASN A 409 2.57 4.55 18.23
N GLY A 410 2.67 5.31 17.13
CA GLY A 410 2.73 4.77 15.78
C GLY A 410 1.40 4.29 15.23
N SER A 411 0.30 4.46 15.97
CA SER A 411 -1.06 4.16 15.52
C SER A 411 -1.44 4.99 14.30
N TYR A 412 -2.14 4.38 13.35
CA TYR A 412 -2.81 5.17 12.33
C TYR A 412 -4.18 5.60 12.84
N VAL A 413 -4.41 6.91 12.85
CA VAL A 413 -5.69 7.52 13.21
C VAL A 413 -6.23 8.22 11.97
N GLY A 414 -7.47 7.93 11.61
CA GLY A 414 -8.06 8.41 10.37
C GLY A 414 -9.53 8.79 10.46
N LEU A 415 -9.92 9.75 9.61
CA LEU A 415 -11.29 10.09 9.30
C LEU A 415 -11.70 9.40 8.00
N ALA A 416 -12.85 8.76 8.02
CA ALA A 416 -13.50 8.17 6.85
C ALA A 416 -15.03 8.30 6.98
N ALA A 417 -15.78 7.86 5.98
CA ALA A 417 -17.23 7.94 6.04
C ALA A 417 -17.78 7.22 7.30
N PRO A 418 -18.92 7.67 7.84
CA PRO A 418 -19.53 7.00 8.97
C PRO A 418 -19.86 5.53 8.67
N GLY A 419 -19.59 4.65 9.64
CA GLY A 419 -19.69 3.21 9.46
C GLY A 419 -19.38 2.44 10.73
N ASP A 420 -19.44 1.11 10.62
CA ASP A 420 -19.19 0.22 11.76
C ASP A 420 -17.68 0.06 12.04
N VAL A 421 -17.35 -0.54 13.19
CA VAL A 421 -15.99 -0.98 13.53
C VAL A 421 -15.38 -1.79 12.37
N GLY A 422 -14.15 -1.45 11.97
CA GLY A 422 -13.44 -2.13 10.87
C GLY A 422 -13.91 -1.75 9.46
N SER A 423 -14.83 -0.79 9.30
CA SER A 423 -15.27 -0.32 7.98
C SER A 423 -14.22 0.51 7.23
N TRP A 424 -13.27 1.15 7.94
CA TRP A 424 -12.26 2.02 7.33
C TRP A 424 -11.40 1.32 6.25
N GLN A 425 -10.99 0.07 6.50
CA GLN A 425 -10.24 -0.75 5.52
C GLN A 425 -11.06 -1.15 4.28
N ARG A 426 -12.38 -0.86 4.25
CA ARG A 426 -13.29 -1.11 3.11
C ARG A 426 -13.84 0.19 2.49
N GLU A 427 -13.47 1.35 3.02
CA GLU A 427 -13.92 2.64 2.48
C GLU A 427 -13.37 2.87 1.07
N CYS A 428 -14.24 3.19 0.11
CA CYS A 428 -13.86 3.48 -1.27
C CYS A 428 -14.64 4.62 -1.95
N LYS A 429 -15.86 4.93 -1.51
CA LYS A 429 -16.74 5.93 -2.12
C LYS A 429 -16.47 7.34 -1.63
N GLY A 430 -16.19 7.50 -0.34
CA GLY A 430 -15.92 8.76 0.33
C GLY A 430 -14.45 9.19 0.25
N TYR A 431 -14.15 10.29 0.93
CA TYR A 431 -12.78 10.73 1.18
C TYR A 431 -12.30 10.17 2.51
N GLN A 432 -10.98 10.02 2.65
CA GLN A 432 -10.37 9.60 3.90
C GLN A 432 -9.08 10.35 4.20
N PHE A 433 -8.81 10.63 5.47
CA PHE A 433 -7.66 11.42 5.91
C PHE A 433 -7.04 10.73 7.10
N TRP A 434 -5.72 10.66 7.20
CA TRP A 434 -5.08 10.02 8.34
C TRP A 434 -3.72 10.60 8.65
N SER A 435 -3.30 10.39 9.89
CA SER A 435 -1.97 10.70 10.40
C SER A 435 -1.49 9.54 11.26
N LYS A 436 -0.17 9.44 11.43
CA LYS A 436 0.44 8.54 12.41
C LYS A 436 0.56 9.26 13.75
N ALA A 437 0.10 8.64 14.82
CA ALA A 437 0.26 9.15 16.17
C ALA A 437 1.74 9.12 16.59
N ASP A 438 2.19 10.15 17.29
CA ASP A 438 3.57 10.26 17.79
C ASP A 438 3.82 9.40 19.04
N GLU A 439 5.00 9.53 19.64
CA GLU A 439 5.40 8.78 20.85
C GLU A 439 4.50 9.01 22.07
N ASN A 440 3.78 10.13 22.11
CA ASN A 440 2.81 10.46 23.16
C ASN A 440 1.38 10.04 22.78
N GLY A 441 1.19 9.40 21.63
CA GLY A 441 -0.13 9.07 21.08
C GLY A 441 -0.83 10.28 20.46
N SER A 442 -0.18 11.44 20.37
CA SER A 442 -0.77 12.65 19.83
C SER A 442 -0.84 12.60 18.31
N PHE A 443 -1.95 13.09 17.74
CA PHE A 443 -2.18 13.11 16.30
C PHE A 443 -2.86 14.42 15.86
N SER A 444 -2.62 14.79 14.61
CA SER A 444 -3.28 15.92 13.94
C SER A 444 -3.56 15.56 12.49
N ILE A 445 -4.84 15.58 12.11
CA ILE A 445 -5.30 15.38 10.75
C ILE A 445 -5.75 16.74 10.21
N ASN A 446 -4.93 17.31 9.35
CA ASN A 446 -5.14 18.64 8.77
C ASN A 446 -5.78 18.54 7.38
N ASN A 447 -6.26 19.67 6.86
CA ASN A 447 -6.73 19.83 5.48
C ASN A 447 -7.88 18.87 5.12
N VAL A 448 -8.73 18.57 6.09
CA VAL A 448 -9.87 17.67 5.96
C VAL A 448 -10.97 18.38 5.19
N ARG A 449 -11.50 17.74 4.15
CA ARG A 449 -12.64 18.27 3.39
C ARG A 449 -13.86 18.43 4.29
N SER A 450 -14.70 19.41 3.98
CA SER A 450 -15.98 19.54 4.65
C SER A 450 -16.83 18.29 4.42
N GLY A 451 -17.46 17.78 5.47
CA GLY A 451 -18.18 16.51 5.43
C GLY A 451 -18.43 15.91 6.80
N ARG A 452 -19.07 14.74 6.81
CA ARG A 452 -19.38 13.97 8.02
C ARG A 452 -18.47 12.77 8.10
N TYR A 453 -17.82 12.55 9.24
CA TYR A 453 -16.81 11.51 9.41
C TYR A 453 -16.93 10.82 10.77
N ASN A 454 -16.62 9.53 10.84
CA ASN A 454 -16.21 8.90 12.09
C ASN A 454 -14.68 8.88 12.18
N LEU A 455 -14.16 8.82 13.40
CA LEU A 455 -12.74 8.62 13.66
C LEU A 455 -12.46 7.13 13.90
N TYR A 456 -11.50 6.59 13.15
CA TYR A 456 -11.05 5.21 13.23
C TYR A 456 -9.57 5.18 13.62
N ALA A 457 -9.14 4.11 14.29
CA ALA A 457 -7.72 3.88 14.47
C ALA A 457 -7.38 2.39 14.61
N PHE A 458 -6.11 2.07 14.46
CA PHE A 458 -5.55 0.82 14.93
C PHE A 458 -4.17 1.07 15.52
N ALA A 459 -3.85 0.34 16.58
CA ALA A 459 -2.64 0.53 17.36
C ALA A 459 -1.72 -0.69 17.20
N PRO A 460 -0.51 -0.54 16.61
CA PRO A 460 0.49 -1.59 16.62
C PRO A 460 0.75 -2.09 18.05
N GLY A 461 0.85 -3.40 18.23
CA GLY A 461 0.94 -4.02 19.56
C GLY A 461 -0.41 -4.40 20.16
N PHE A 462 -1.54 -4.06 19.51
CA PHE A 462 -2.88 -4.39 19.98
C PHE A 462 -3.80 -4.84 18.85
N ILE A 463 -4.54 -5.94 19.07
CA ILE A 463 -5.55 -6.43 18.12
C ILE A 463 -6.76 -5.51 18.04
N GLY A 464 -7.50 -5.59 16.93
CA GLY A 464 -8.80 -4.94 16.74
C GLY A 464 -8.74 -3.56 16.08
N ASP A 465 -9.92 -2.94 15.95
CA ASP A 465 -10.13 -1.63 15.35
C ASP A 465 -10.76 -0.70 16.39
N TYR A 466 -10.16 0.47 16.61
CA TYR A 466 -10.80 1.56 17.32
C TYR A 466 -11.80 2.27 16.41
N HIS A 467 -12.97 2.59 16.96
CA HIS A 467 -14.02 3.37 16.33
C HIS A 467 -14.60 4.34 17.35
N ASN A 468 -14.70 5.62 16.97
CA ASN A 468 -15.42 6.61 17.75
C ASN A 468 -16.81 6.81 17.13
N ASP A 469 -17.86 6.44 17.87
CA ASP A 469 -19.26 6.53 17.43
C ASP A 469 -19.74 7.97 17.15
N THR A 470 -18.98 8.98 17.62
CA THR A 470 -19.28 10.38 17.34
C THR A 470 -19.07 10.68 15.86
N ILE A 471 -20.12 11.15 15.19
CA ILE A 471 -20.03 11.70 13.84
C ILE A 471 -19.56 13.15 13.94
N PHE A 472 -18.37 13.43 13.40
CA PHE A 472 -17.80 14.76 13.34
C PHE A 472 -18.22 15.47 12.05
N ASP A 473 -18.88 16.61 12.18
CA ASP A 473 -19.22 17.50 11.08
C ASP A 473 -18.06 18.50 10.87
N ILE A 474 -17.19 18.22 9.90
CA ILE A 474 -16.07 19.09 9.53
C ILE A 474 -16.59 20.19 8.61
N SER A 475 -16.30 21.43 8.98
CA SER A 475 -16.66 22.64 8.21
C SER A 475 -15.40 23.45 7.86
N PRO A 476 -15.47 24.38 6.89
CA PRO A 476 -14.35 25.26 6.55
C PRO A 476 -13.80 26.00 7.77
N GLY A 477 -12.47 25.97 7.96
CA GLY A 477 -11.79 26.62 9.08
C GLY A 477 -11.99 25.97 10.45
N SER A 478 -12.76 24.86 10.54
CA SER A 478 -12.99 24.16 11.80
C SER A 478 -11.69 23.56 12.36
N LYS A 479 -11.52 23.67 13.69
CA LYS A 479 -10.40 23.09 14.43
C LYS A 479 -10.98 22.32 15.61
N ILE A 480 -11.13 21.01 15.45
CA ILE A 480 -11.67 20.14 16.49
C ILE A 480 -10.52 19.58 17.31
N SER A 481 -10.61 19.72 18.64
CA SER A 481 -9.68 19.09 19.58
C SER A 481 -10.45 18.11 20.45
N LEU A 482 -10.05 16.83 20.39
CA LEU A 482 -10.75 15.74 21.05
C LEU A 482 -10.24 15.44 22.46
N GLY A 483 -9.11 16.03 22.86
CA GLY A 483 -8.42 15.64 24.09
C GLY A 483 -7.94 14.18 24.01
N ASP A 484 -8.08 13.46 25.12
CA ASP A 484 -7.69 12.06 25.22
C ASP A 484 -8.81 11.14 24.74
N LEU A 485 -8.44 10.22 23.85
CA LEU A 485 -9.27 9.13 23.35
C LEU A 485 -8.68 7.82 23.84
N VAL A 486 -9.50 6.95 24.41
CA VAL A 486 -9.03 5.66 24.93
C VAL A 486 -9.57 4.52 24.09
N TYR A 487 -8.67 3.71 23.54
CA TYR A 487 -8.96 2.44 22.89
C TYR A 487 -8.84 1.30 23.91
N GLU A 488 -9.92 0.54 24.10
CA GLU A 488 -9.95 -0.68 24.90
C GLU A 488 -9.94 -1.90 23.97
N PRO A 489 -8.76 -2.44 23.61
CA PRO A 489 -8.67 -3.60 22.72
C PRO A 489 -9.33 -4.83 23.35
N PRO A 490 -9.87 -5.77 22.53
CA PRO A 490 -10.52 -6.97 23.03
C PRO A 490 -9.62 -7.77 23.99
N ARG A 491 -10.10 -7.93 25.23
CA ARG A 491 -9.37 -8.57 26.32
C ARG A 491 -10.35 -9.10 27.38
N ASP A 492 -10.36 -10.41 27.60
CA ASP A 492 -11.20 -11.05 28.64
C ASP A 492 -10.36 -11.59 29.81
N GLY A 493 -9.05 -11.79 29.64
CA GLY A 493 -8.18 -12.32 30.69
C GLY A 493 -6.69 -12.14 30.39
N SER A 494 -5.85 -12.56 31.35
CA SER A 494 -4.40 -12.58 31.16
C SER A 494 -4.03 -13.52 30.01
N THR A 495 -2.96 -13.19 29.29
CA THR A 495 -2.42 -14.07 28.25
C THR A 495 -1.86 -15.33 28.89
N LEU A 496 -2.29 -16.50 28.41
CA LEU A 496 -1.65 -17.78 28.71
C LEU A 496 -0.45 -17.98 27.77
N TRP A 497 -0.68 -17.82 26.47
CA TRP A 497 0.38 -17.78 25.45
C TRP A 497 -0.10 -16.96 24.24
N GLU A 498 0.87 -16.52 23.43
CA GLU A 498 0.63 -15.75 22.22
C GLU A 498 1.67 -16.10 21.13
N ILE A 499 1.32 -15.85 19.87
CA ILE A 499 2.12 -16.18 18.68
C ILE A 499 2.00 -15.00 17.71
N GLY A 500 3.14 -14.45 17.27
CA GLY A 500 3.20 -13.29 16.37
C GLY A 500 3.19 -11.93 17.07
N VAL A 501 3.09 -10.86 16.28
CA VAL A 501 3.01 -9.47 16.75
C VAL A 501 1.77 -8.84 16.14
N PRO A 502 0.85 -8.25 16.95
CA PRO A 502 -0.38 -7.65 16.41
C PRO A 502 -0.08 -6.32 15.72
N ASP A 503 0.28 -6.37 14.44
CA ASP A 503 0.62 -5.22 13.60
C ASP A 503 -0.06 -5.23 12.22
N ARG A 504 -0.96 -6.21 12.01
CA ARG A 504 -1.73 -6.52 10.78
C ARG A 504 -0.90 -7.10 9.65
N SER A 505 0.28 -7.64 9.96
CA SER A 505 1.22 -8.22 9.00
C SER A 505 1.50 -9.67 9.35
N ALA A 506 2.01 -10.43 8.38
CA ALA A 506 2.59 -11.76 8.61
C ALA A 506 4.13 -11.76 8.47
N ALA A 507 4.75 -10.58 8.46
CA ALA A 507 6.15 -10.38 8.05
C ALA A 507 7.18 -10.90 9.07
N GLU A 508 6.79 -11.05 10.33
CA GLU A 508 7.61 -11.54 11.43
C GLU A 508 7.71 -13.07 11.46
N PHE A 509 6.81 -13.76 10.76
CA PHE A 509 6.79 -15.23 10.67
C PHE A 509 7.87 -15.77 9.71
N HIS A 510 8.04 -17.09 9.71
CA HIS A 510 9.03 -17.76 8.87
C HIS A 510 8.66 -17.69 7.38
N ILE A 511 9.34 -16.79 6.67
CA ILE A 511 9.35 -16.72 5.21
C ILE A 511 10.52 -17.59 4.69
N PRO A 512 10.26 -18.68 3.94
CA PRO A 512 11.30 -19.58 3.47
C PRO A 512 12.15 -18.95 2.36
N ASP A 513 13.30 -19.56 2.07
CA ASP A 513 14.04 -19.23 0.86
C ASP A 513 13.24 -19.63 -0.40
N PRO A 514 13.29 -18.81 -1.46
CA PRO A 514 12.61 -19.11 -2.72
C PRO A 514 13.25 -20.27 -3.45
N ASN A 515 12.54 -20.82 -4.46
CA ASN A 515 13.16 -21.74 -5.39
C ASN A 515 14.29 -21.00 -6.14
N PRO A 516 15.54 -21.50 -6.14
CA PRO A 516 16.67 -20.84 -6.80
C PRO A 516 16.46 -20.57 -8.30
N SER A 517 15.56 -21.31 -8.95
CA SER A 517 15.23 -21.16 -10.37
C SER A 517 14.31 -19.99 -10.66
N PHE A 518 13.70 -19.38 -9.63
CA PHE A 518 12.65 -18.36 -9.75
C PHE A 518 12.93 -17.07 -8.96
N VAL A 519 14.19 -16.86 -8.58
CA VAL A 519 14.58 -15.72 -7.73
C VAL A 519 14.44 -14.40 -8.46
N ASN A 520 13.77 -13.42 -7.86
CA ASN A 520 13.97 -12.01 -8.17
C ASN A 520 15.13 -11.48 -7.30
N LYS A 521 16.23 -11.05 -7.92
CA LYS A 521 17.46 -10.68 -7.20
C LYS A 521 17.31 -9.44 -6.33
N LEU A 522 16.29 -8.60 -6.59
CA LEU A 522 15.98 -7.42 -5.79
C LEU A 522 15.67 -7.79 -4.32
N TYR A 523 15.08 -8.96 -4.11
CA TYR A 523 14.57 -9.39 -2.80
C TYR A 523 15.44 -10.45 -2.12
N LEU A 524 16.67 -10.67 -2.61
CA LEU A 524 17.64 -11.49 -1.89
C LEU A 524 18.20 -10.71 -0.71
N ASN A 525 18.22 -11.32 0.49
CA ASN A 525 18.67 -10.68 1.73
C ASN A 525 17.94 -9.37 2.07
N HIS A 526 16.68 -9.24 1.67
CA HIS A 526 15.83 -8.07 1.90
C HIS A 526 14.73 -8.38 2.92
N SER A 527 14.28 -7.37 3.67
CA SER A 527 13.06 -7.43 4.50
C SER A 527 11.81 -7.87 3.71
N ASP A 528 11.74 -7.51 2.43
CA ASP A 528 10.65 -7.83 1.51
C ASP A 528 10.87 -9.17 0.80
N LYS A 529 11.64 -10.11 1.38
CA LYS A 529 11.84 -11.44 0.78
C LYS A 529 10.53 -12.22 0.57
N PHE A 530 9.45 -11.86 1.26
CA PHE A 530 8.10 -12.40 0.98
C PHE A 530 7.58 -12.07 -0.43
N ARG A 531 8.24 -11.15 -1.14
CA ARG A 531 7.88 -10.76 -2.50
C ARG A 531 8.37 -11.74 -3.58
N GLN A 532 9.12 -12.78 -3.20
CA GLN A 532 9.63 -13.77 -4.15
C GLN A 532 8.49 -14.63 -4.72
N TYR A 533 8.56 -14.91 -6.02
CA TYR A 533 7.63 -15.82 -6.68
C TYR A 533 7.72 -17.24 -6.11
N GLY A 534 6.57 -17.90 -5.96
CA GLY A 534 6.48 -19.34 -5.67
C GLY A 534 6.59 -19.72 -4.20
N LEU A 535 6.65 -18.76 -3.27
CA LEU A 535 6.76 -19.06 -1.84
C LEU A 535 5.60 -19.90 -1.28
N TRP A 536 4.42 -19.85 -1.90
CA TRP A 536 3.30 -20.73 -1.51
C TRP A 536 3.59 -22.22 -1.80
N GLU A 537 4.31 -22.54 -2.87
CA GLU A 537 4.66 -23.94 -3.18
C GLU A 537 5.74 -24.48 -2.24
N ARG A 538 6.57 -23.60 -1.63
CA ARG A 538 7.59 -24.00 -0.65
C ARG A 538 6.98 -24.71 0.57
N TYR A 539 5.71 -24.44 0.90
CA TYR A 539 5.04 -25.15 1.99
C TYR A 539 5.02 -26.67 1.73
N SER A 540 4.61 -27.11 0.54
CA SER A 540 4.56 -28.53 0.18
C SER A 540 5.93 -29.21 0.16
N GLU A 541 7.00 -28.46 -0.08
CA GLU A 541 8.36 -28.99 -0.12
C GLU A 541 8.96 -29.15 1.28
N LEU A 542 8.59 -28.26 2.20
CA LEU A 542 8.99 -28.33 3.61
C LEU A 542 8.11 -29.29 4.43
N TYR A 543 6.84 -29.44 4.04
CA TYR A 543 5.82 -30.21 4.72
C TYR A 543 5.14 -31.21 3.75
N PRO A 544 5.89 -32.20 3.21
CA PRO A 544 5.36 -33.11 2.18
C PRO A 544 4.29 -34.06 2.74
N ASP A 545 4.52 -34.63 3.92
CA ASP A 545 3.69 -35.71 4.47
C ASP A 545 2.84 -35.26 5.66
N GLU A 546 3.34 -34.31 6.44
CA GLU A 546 2.70 -33.78 7.66
C GLU A 546 2.57 -32.27 7.60
N ASP A 547 1.65 -31.70 8.37
CA ASP A 547 1.47 -30.25 8.48
C ASP A 547 2.22 -29.70 9.70
N MET A 548 2.41 -28.38 9.72
CA MET A 548 3.16 -27.68 10.76
C MET A 548 2.63 -27.95 12.18
N VAL A 549 3.55 -28.21 13.11
CA VAL A 549 3.31 -28.31 14.55
C VAL A 549 4.12 -27.21 15.23
N TYR A 550 3.46 -26.40 16.05
CA TYR A 550 4.06 -25.35 16.87
C TYR A 550 3.86 -25.67 18.35
N ASN A 551 4.96 -25.82 19.09
CA ASN A 551 5.01 -26.11 20.51
C ASN A 551 5.25 -24.81 21.28
N VAL A 552 4.24 -24.37 22.01
CA VAL A 552 4.32 -23.20 22.89
C VAL A 552 5.47 -23.38 23.90
N ASP A 553 6.16 -22.29 24.21
CA ASP A 553 7.36 -22.19 25.07
C ASP A 553 8.63 -22.87 24.53
N VAL A 554 8.57 -23.53 23.38
CA VAL A 554 9.73 -24.21 22.75
C VAL A 554 10.07 -23.62 21.39
N ASP A 555 9.06 -23.44 20.54
CA ASP A 555 9.25 -23.00 19.16
C ASP A 555 9.25 -21.46 19.03
N ASP A 556 10.01 -20.96 18.07
CA ASP A 556 10.13 -19.53 17.76
C ASP A 556 9.29 -19.24 16.51
N TYR A 557 8.24 -18.41 16.61
CA TYR A 557 7.35 -18.16 15.48
C TYR A 557 8.07 -17.54 14.27
N SER A 558 9.21 -16.85 14.47
CA SER A 558 10.00 -16.30 13.36
C SER A 558 10.72 -17.38 12.53
N LYS A 559 10.81 -18.61 13.05
CA LYS A 559 11.51 -19.74 12.42
C LYS A 559 10.62 -20.95 12.17
N ASN A 560 9.69 -21.20 13.07
CA ASN A 560 8.90 -22.43 13.13
C ASN A 560 7.46 -22.23 12.65
N TRP A 561 6.99 -20.98 12.54
CA TRP A 561 5.65 -20.67 12.03
C TRP A 561 5.72 -20.21 10.59
N PHE A 562 5.33 -21.06 9.64
CA PHE A 562 5.33 -20.69 8.23
C PHE A 562 4.39 -19.49 7.99
N PHE A 563 4.80 -18.51 7.22
CA PHE A 563 4.07 -17.23 7.13
C PHE A 563 2.67 -17.30 6.46
N MET A 564 2.36 -18.38 5.74
CA MET A 564 1.06 -18.61 5.11
C MET A 564 0.53 -20.02 5.33
N GLN A 565 -0.69 -20.16 5.85
CA GLN A 565 -1.39 -21.43 5.82
C GLN A 565 -2.08 -21.60 4.47
N VAL A 566 -1.43 -22.36 3.58
CA VAL A 566 -1.87 -22.61 2.21
C VAL A 566 -2.19 -24.08 1.99
N THR A 567 -2.76 -24.39 0.83
CA THR A 567 -2.99 -25.78 0.40
C THR A 567 -1.69 -26.52 0.15
N ARG A 568 -1.68 -27.83 0.41
CA ARG A 568 -0.58 -28.73 0.04
C ARG A 568 -0.85 -29.37 -1.32
N LYS A 569 0.07 -29.21 -2.26
CA LYS A 569 0.07 -29.85 -3.58
C LYS A 569 0.32 -31.36 -3.44
N GLU A 570 -0.51 -32.17 -4.09
CA GLU A 570 -0.41 -33.62 -4.10
C GLU A 570 0.27 -34.14 -5.39
N ALA A 571 0.78 -35.37 -5.36
CA ALA A 571 1.47 -35.99 -6.50
C ALA A 571 0.58 -36.13 -7.76
N ASN A 572 -0.74 -36.20 -7.60
CA ASN A 572 -1.73 -36.23 -8.68
C ASN A 572 -1.98 -34.84 -9.32
N GLY A 573 -1.32 -33.78 -8.83
CA GLY A 573 -1.51 -32.39 -9.27
C GLY A 573 -2.68 -31.65 -8.59
N GLY A 574 -3.42 -32.33 -7.71
CA GLY A 574 -4.47 -31.76 -6.87
C GLY A 574 -3.92 -31.02 -5.65
N TYR A 575 -4.84 -30.48 -4.85
CA TYR A 575 -4.54 -29.74 -3.63
C TYR A 575 -5.32 -30.30 -2.46
N LYS A 576 -4.70 -30.32 -1.28
CA LYS A 576 -5.30 -30.73 -0.01
C LYS A 576 -5.24 -29.60 1.00
N GLY A 577 -6.29 -29.47 1.81
CA GLY A 577 -6.32 -28.54 2.93
C GLY A 577 -5.26 -28.92 3.97
N THR A 578 -4.84 -27.95 4.77
CA THR A 578 -3.76 -28.13 5.75
C THR A 578 -4.28 -27.92 7.17
N THR A 579 -3.78 -28.71 8.12
CA THR A 579 -4.16 -28.62 9.52
C THR A 579 -2.94 -28.42 10.42
N TRP A 580 -2.78 -27.20 10.93
CA TRP A 580 -1.71 -26.85 11.84
C TRP A 580 -2.08 -27.21 13.28
N GLN A 581 -1.07 -27.53 14.08
CA GLN A 581 -1.23 -27.87 15.50
C GLN A 581 -0.51 -26.86 16.37
N ILE A 582 -1.21 -26.26 17.33
CA ILE A 582 -0.62 -25.50 18.43
C ILE A 582 -0.67 -26.39 19.67
N ARG A 583 0.49 -26.83 20.15
CA ARG A 583 0.63 -27.68 21.32
C ARG A 583 1.10 -26.86 22.51
N PHE A 584 0.42 -27.00 23.65
CA PHE A 584 0.73 -26.27 24.87
C PHE A 584 0.37 -27.12 26.09
N GLN A 585 0.78 -26.66 27.28
CA GLN A 585 0.66 -27.48 28.47
C GLN A 585 -0.04 -26.82 29.65
N PHE A 586 -0.87 -27.63 30.31
CA PHE A 586 -1.62 -27.26 31.51
C PHE A 586 -0.99 -27.93 32.72
N ASP A 587 -0.58 -27.13 33.69
CA ASP A 587 -0.11 -27.62 34.98
C ASP A 587 -1.29 -28.03 35.89
N ASP A 588 -0.97 -28.62 37.04
CA ASP A 588 -1.98 -29.04 38.02
C ASP A 588 -2.81 -27.87 38.57
N LYS A 589 -2.32 -26.63 38.49
CA LYS A 589 -3.07 -25.44 38.94
C LYS A 589 -4.25 -25.16 38.01
N MET A 590 -4.20 -25.62 36.76
CA MET A 590 -5.30 -25.50 35.80
C MET A 590 -6.45 -26.48 36.03
N LYS A 591 -6.28 -27.48 36.90
CA LYS A 591 -7.27 -28.55 37.09
C LYS A 591 -8.65 -28.06 37.52
N ASN A 592 -8.71 -26.96 38.28
CA ASN A 592 -9.95 -26.41 38.83
C ASN A 592 -10.44 -25.17 38.07
N VAL A 593 -9.79 -24.81 36.97
CA VAL A 593 -10.24 -23.68 36.14
C VAL A 593 -11.57 -24.03 35.48
N THR A 594 -12.53 -23.12 35.59
CA THR A 594 -13.86 -23.24 35.00
C THR A 594 -14.16 -22.02 34.12
N GLY A 595 -15.16 -22.15 33.24
CA GLY A 595 -15.52 -21.10 32.28
C GLY A 595 -14.85 -21.31 30.92
N ASN A 596 -14.73 -20.23 30.16
CA ASN A 596 -14.20 -20.24 28.80
C ASN A 596 -12.88 -19.47 28.74
N PHE A 597 -11.84 -20.12 28.24
CA PHE A 597 -10.68 -19.42 27.71
C PHE A 597 -11.09 -18.68 26.43
N LYS A 598 -10.40 -17.59 26.10
CA LYS A 598 -10.62 -16.87 24.83
C LYS A 598 -9.44 -17.06 23.90
N LEU A 599 -9.67 -17.75 22.79
CA LEU A 599 -8.72 -17.81 21.69
C LEU A 599 -9.01 -16.65 20.73
N ARG A 600 -8.10 -15.68 20.66
CA ARG A 600 -8.10 -14.60 19.67
C ARG A 600 -7.30 -15.04 18.46
N ILE A 601 -7.87 -14.87 17.28
CA ILE A 601 -7.19 -15.15 16.01
C ILE A 601 -7.34 -13.91 15.13
N ALA A 602 -6.23 -13.20 14.95
CA ALA A 602 -6.10 -12.11 14.01
C ALA A 602 -5.44 -12.62 12.71
N LEU A 603 -6.05 -12.31 11.57
CA LEU A 603 -5.52 -12.64 10.25
C LEU A 603 -5.08 -11.35 9.55
N ALA A 604 -3.86 -11.36 9.03
CA ALA A 604 -3.32 -10.30 8.17
C ALA A 604 -3.96 -10.32 6.78
N THR A 605 -4.40 -11.49 6.30
CA THR A 605 -5.14 -11.63 5.02
C THR A 605 -5.87 -12.97 4.94
N SER A 606 -6.84 -13.05 4.03
CA SER A 606 -7.47 -14.30 3.62
C SER A 606 -7.77 -14.32 2.11
N ASN A 607 -7.57 -15.47 1.47
CA ASN A 607 -7.92 -15.66 0.07
C ASN A 607 -8.69 -16.96 -0.15
N VAL A 608 -10.02 -16.86 -0.25
CA VAL A 608 -10.92 -18.00 -0.51
C VAL A 608 -10.60 -19.17 0.42
N ALA A 609 -10.51 -18.87 1.72
CA ALA A 609 -10.14 -19.81 2.76
C ALA A 609 -11.29 -20.00 3.75
N GLU A 610 -11.29 -21.14 4.42
CA GLU A 610 -12.15 -21.41 5.57
C GLU A 610 -11.25 -21.90 6.69
N LEU A 611 -11.26 -21.17 7.81
CA LEU A 611 -10.56 -21.55 9.04
C LEU A 611 -11.53 -22.32 9.94
N GLN A 612 -11.12 -23.50 10.37
CA GLN A 612 -11.80 -24.28 11.40
C GLN A 612 -10.88 -24.46 12.60
N VAL A 613 -11.46 -24.39 13.81
CA VAL A 613 -10.75 -24.60 15.07
C VAL A 613 -11.31 -25.83 15.77
N ARG A 614 -10.42 -26.74 16.19
CA ARG A 614 -10.75 -27.88 17.06
C ARG A 614 -9.79 -27.93 18.24
N VAL A 615 -10.19 -28.59 19.32
CA VAL A 615 -9.42 -28.68 20.56
C VAL A 615 -9.36 -30.13 21.00
N ASN A 616 -8.15 -30.67 21.13
CA ASN A 616 -7.79 -32.03 21.56
C ASN A 616 -8.34 -33.21 20.72
N ASP A 617 -9.50 -33.07 20.08
CA ASP A 617 -10.09 -34.03 19.16
C ASP A 617 -10.17 -33.44 17.74
N LEU A 618 -9.26 -33.87 16.86
CA LEU A 618 -9.25 -33.47 15.45
C LEU A 618 -10.47 -34.00 14.68
N SER A 619 -11.10 -35.08 15.15
CA SER A 619 -12.25 -35.70 14.50
C SER A 619 -13.59 -35.09 14.88
N ALA A 620 -13.61 -34.15 15.84
CA ALA A 620 -14.81 -33.49 16.31
C ALA A 620 -15.58 -32.80 15.16
N ASP A 621 -16.88 -33.09 15.09
CA ASP A 621 -17.81 -32.51 14.12
C ASP A 621 -19.15 -32.16 14.82
N PRO A 622 -19.60 -30.89 14.78
CA PRO A 622 -18.96 -29.74 14.13
C PRO A 622 -17.63 -29.31 14.80
N PRO A 623 -16.74 -28.60 14.08
CA PRO A 623 -15.60 -27.94 14.72
C PRO A 623 -16.08 -26.94 15.78
N LEU A 624 -15.24 -26.64 16.78
CA LEU A 624 -15.54 -25.67 17.83
C LEU A 624 -15.84 -24.28 17.24
N PHE A 625 -15.15 -23.92 16.16
CA PHE A 625 -15.38 -22.69 15.41
C PHE A 625 -15.10 -22.90 13.92
N ARG A 626 -15.84 -22.18 13.08
CA ARG A 626 -15.60 -22.09 11.63
C ARG A 626 -15.93 -20.69 11.12
N THR A 627 -15.12 -20.16 10.20
CA THR A 627 -15.35 -18.84 9.58
C THR A 627 -16.31 -18.88 8.39
N GLU A 628 -16.62 -20.06 7.88
CA GLU A 628 -17.04 -20.25 6.48
C GLU A 628 -15.99 -19.72 5.49
N GLN A 629 -16.33 -19.63 4.20
CA GLN A 629 -15.42 -19.07 3.21
C GLN A 629 -15.30 -17.55 3.39
N ILE A 630 -14.07 -17.09 3.66
CA ILE A 630 -13.71 -15.68 3.82
C ILE A 630 -12.63 -15.25 2.83
N GLY A 631 -12.41 -13.93 2.76
CA GLY A 631 -11.40 -13.31 1.92
C GLY A 631 -11.77 -13.25 0.44
N ARG A 632 -10.76 -12.89 -0.36
CA ARG A 632 -10.65 -12.78 -1.84
C ARG A 632 -9.54 -11.77 -2.20
N ASP A 633 -8.62 -11.53 -1.26
CA ASP A 633 -7.62 -10.48 -1.32
C ASP A 633 -6.66 -10.69 -2.50
N ASN A 634 -6.42 -11.96 -2.86
CA ASN A 634 -5.39 -12.43 -3.80
C ASN A 634 -3.95 -12.07 -3.35
N THR A 635 -3.74 -11.84 -2.06
CA THR A 635 -2.43 -11.48 -1.48
C THR A 635 -1.36 -12.52 -1.77
N ILE A 636 -1.69 -13.82 -1.62
CA ILE A 636 -0.78 -14.95 -1.84
C ILE A 636 -0.22 -14.93 -3.28
N ALA A 637 -1.09 -14.82 -4.28
CA ALA A 637 -0.67 -14.82 -5.69
C ALA A 637 0.05 -13.52 -6.09
N ARG A 638 -0.01 -12.46 -5.28
CA ARG A 638 0.53 -11.13 -5.57
C ARG A 638 1.69 -10.76 -4.65
N HIS A 639 2.30 -11.75 -3.99
CA HIS A 639 3.49 -11.57 -3.17
C HIS A 639 3.33 -10.51 -2.08
N GLY A 640 2.12 -10.43 -1.51
CA GLY A 640 1.85 -9.58 -0.36
C GLY A 640 2.00 -10.34 0.96
N ILE A 641 2.09 -9.58 2.05
CA ILE A 641 2.19 -10.12 3.41
C ILE A 641 0.97 -9.74 4.29
N HIS A 642 0.04 -8.97 3.73
CA HIS A 642 -1.23 -8.58 4.34
C HIS A 642 -2.24 -8.12 3.25
N GLY A 643 -3.51 -8.11 3.63
CA GLY A 643 -4.69 -7.76 2.83
C GLY A 643 -5.75 -7.16 3.75
N LEU A 644 -6.96 -7.74 3.78
CA LEU A 644 -7.95 -7.36 4.79
C LEU A 644 -7.61 -7.97 6.16
N TYR A 645 -7.75 -7.15 7.19
CA TYR A 645 -7.64 -7.57 8.58
C TYR A 645 -8.93 -8.24 9.05
N TRP A 646 -8.80 -9.41 9.70
CA TRP A 646 -9.90 -10.14 10.32
C TRP A 646 -9.56 -10.47 11.76
N LEU A 647 -10.52 -10.31 12.68
CA LEU A 647 -10.35 -10.69 14.07
C LEU A 647 -11.50 -11.60 14.51
N TYR A 648 -11.14 -12.79 15.00
CA TYR A 648 -12.07 -13.77 15.54
C TYR A 648 -11.80 -14.02 17.02
N SER A 649 -12.86 -14.33 17.77
CA SER A 649 -12.81 -14.66 19.19
C SER A 649 -13.56 -15.95 19.44
N VAL A 650 -12.84 -16.99 19.81
CA VAL A 650 -13.37 -18.35 20.01
C VAL A 650 -13.39 -18.66 21.51
N ASN A 651 -14.55 -19.09 22.01
CA ASN A 651 -14.67 -19.61 23.36
C ASN A 651 -14.14 -21.04 23.39
N VAL A 652 -13.09 -21.28 24.18
CA VAL A 652 -12.57 -22.63 24.43
C VAL A 652 -12.99 -23.05 25.85
N PRO A 653 -13.96 -23.97 26.00
CA PRO A 653 -14.40 -24.41 27.31
C PRO A 653 -13.25 -25.06 28.09
N ALA A 654 -13.08 -24.70 29.36
CA ALA A 654 -12.09 -25.34 30.22
C ALA A 654 -12.26 -26.88 30.26
N ALA A 655 -13.50 -27.36 30.16
CA ALA A 655 -13.84 -28.78 30.10
C ALA A 655 -13.35 -29.52 28.84
N SER A 656 -13.00 -28.79 27.76
CA SER A 656 -12.36 -29.39 26.57
C SER A 656 -10.84 -29.53 26.71
N LEU A 657 -10.26 -28.97 27.76
CA LEU A 657 -8.84 -29.00 28.06
C LEU A 657 -8.58 -29.93 29.24
N HIS A 658 -7.38 -30.49 29.31
CA HIS A 658 -6.99 -31.39 30.40
C HIS A 658 -5.59 -31.07 30.91
N VAL A 659 -5.26 -31.50 32.14
CA VAL A 659 -3.90 -31.39 32.67
C VAL A 659 -2.94 -32.14 31.73
N GLY A 660 -1.76 -31.58 31.51
CA GLY A 660 -0.78 -32.05 30.54
C GLY A 660 -0.98 -31.45 29.14
N ASN A 661 -0.70 -32.26 28.11
CA ASN A 661 -0.64 -31.82 26.71
C ASN A 661 -2.01 -31.47 26.16
N ASN A 662 -2.18 -30.25 25.67
CA ASN A 662 -3.34 -29.87 24.89
C ASN A 662 -2.92 -29.47 23.47
N THR A 663 -3.82 -29.65 22.51
CA THR A 663 -3.63 -29.26 21.11
C THR A 663 -4.82 -28.46 20.62
N ILE A 664 -4.56 -27.28 20.06
CA ILE A 664 -5.49 -26.57 19.20
C ILE A 664 -5.14 -26.87 17.74
N TYR A 665 -6.13 -27.32 16.98
CA TYR A 665 -6.00 -27.57 15.54
C TYR A 665 -6.57 -26.39 14.76
N LEU A 666 -5.79 -25.85 13.83
CA LEU A 666 -6.20 -24.81 12.89
C LEU A 666 -6.24 -25.42 11.49
N THR A 667 -7.43 -25.68 10.96
CA THR A 667 -7.62 -26.28 9.63
C THR A 667 -8.01 -25.23 8.61
N GLN A 668 -7.21 -25.10 7.55
CA GLN A 668 -7.60 -24.47 6.29
C GLN A 668 -8.25 -25.55 5.42
N ALA A 669 -9.57 -25.49 5.24
CA ALA A 669 -10.32 -26.62 4.68
C ALA A 669 -10.42 -26.63 3.14
N LEU A 670 -10.43 -25.46 2.49
CA LEU A 670 -10.70 -25.33 1.06
C LEU A 670 -9.44 -25.54 0.21
N ALA A 671 -9.43 -26.51 -0.71
CA ALA A 671 -8.23 -26.86 -1.46
C ALA A 671 -8.48 -27.22 -2.94
N THR A 672 -8.98 -26.26 -3.71
CA THR A 672 -9.17 -26.37 -5.15
C THR A 672 -8.14 -25.56 -5.96
N SER A 673 -7.32 -24.73 -5.31
CA SER A 673 -6.33 -23.86 -5.95
C SER A 673 -5.10 -23.64 -5.04
N PRO A 674 -3.88 -23.51 -5.61
CA PRO A 674 -2.65 -23.25 -4.82
C PRO A 674 -2.68 -21.91 -4.07
N PHE A 675 -3.56 -21.00 -4.48
CA PHE A 675 -3.64 -19.65 -3.91
C PHE A 675 -4.68 -19.55 -2.80
N GLN A 676 -5.28 -20.66 -2.36
CA GLN A 676 -6.19 -20.67 -1.24
C GLN A 676 -5.41 -20.76 0.07
N GLY A 677 -5.75 -19.87 1.00
CA GLY A 677 -5.07 -19.81 2.27
C GLY A 677 -5.30 -18.52 3.03
N LEU A 678 -4.64 -18.43 4.17
CA LEU A 678 -4.70 -17.31 5.10
C LEU A 678 -3.30 -17.05 5.65
N MET A 679 -3.06 -15.81 6.06
CA MET A 679 -1.87 -15.44 6.81
C MET A 679 -2.32 -14.90 8.15
N TYR A 680 -1.65 -15.35 9.21
CA TYR A 680 -1.92 -14.88 10.56
C TYR A 680 -1.22 -13.55 10.78
N ASP A 681 -1.85 -12.70 11.58
CA ASP A 681 -1.22 -11.54 12.20
C ASP A 681 -0.79 -11.93 13.61
N TYR A 682 -1.75 -12.37 14.41
CA TYR A 682 -1.49 -12.67 15.81
C TYR A 682 -2.51 -13.66 16.37
N ILE A 683 -2.05 -14.58 17.21
CA ILE A 683 -2.89 -15.56 17.91
C ILE A 683 -2.61 -15.47 19.39
N ARG A 684 -3.66 -15.46 20.21
CA ARG A 684 -3.53 -15.44 21.68
C ARG A 684 -4.58 -16.29 22.35
N LEU A 685 -4.19 -17.06 23.36
CA LEU A 685 -5.11 -17.71 24.29
C LEU A 685 -5.12 -16.95 25.63
N GLU A 686 -6.30 -16.52 26.07
CA GLU A 686 -6.51 -15.79 27.32
C GLU A 686 -7.22 -16.68 28.35
N TYR A 687 -6.85 -16.52 29.63
CA TYR A 687 -7.55 -17.15 30.74
C TYR A 687 -9.00 -16.65 30.88
N PRO A 688 -9.92 -17.44 31.48
CA PRO A 688 -11.21 -16.93 31.94
C PRO A 688 -11.03 -15.81 32.98
N ASP A 689 -11.81 -14.72 32.89
CA ASP A 689 -11.70 -13.54 33.78
C ASP A 689 -11.85 -13.86 35.29
N SER A 690 -12.47 -15.01 35.61
CA SER A 690 -12.71 -15.51 36.97
C SER A 690 -11.44 -15.94 37.73
N ILE A 691 -10.28 -16.09 37.06
CA ILE A 691 -9.03 -16.52 37.69
C ILE A 691 -8.35 -15.40 38.52
N ASN A 692 -8.81 -14.15 38.42
CA ASN A 692 -8.28 -13.03 39.21
C ASN A 692 -8.37 -13.21 40.75
N TYR A 693 -9.04 -14.26 41.24
CA TYR A 693 -9.09 -14.61 42.66
C TYR A 693 -8.07 -15.65 43.13
N ILE A 694 -7.26 -16.27 42.26
CA ILE A 694 -6.36 -17.38 42.64
C ILE A 694 -4.88 -16.95 42.79
N THR A 695 -4.47 -15.78 42.27
CA THR A 695 -3.06 -15.36 42.25
C THR A 695 -2.71 -14.13 43.09
N ARG A 696 -3.62 -13.69 43.98
CA ARG A 696 -3.29 -12.79 45.09
C ARG A 696 -3.46 -13.51 46.43
N SER A 697 -2.50 -14.39 46.74
CA SER A 697 -2.23 -14.84 48.12
C SER A 697 -0.73 -14.99 48.34
#